data_AF-A0A4V1AIN2-F1
#
_entry.id   AF-A0A4V1AIN2-F1
#
_cell.length_a   1.000
_cell.length_b   1.000
_cell.length_c   1.000
_cell.angle_alpha   90.00
_cell.angle_beta   90.00
_cell.angle_gamma   90.00
#
_symmetry.space_group_name_H-M   'P 1'
#
loop_
_entity.id
_entity.type
_entity.pdbx_description
1 polymer ?
#
loop_
_entity_poly.entity_id
_entity_poly.type
_entity_poly.pdbx_seq_one_letter_code
_entity_poly.pdbx_strand_id
1 'polypeptide(L)'
;MKLSKKVTLPLRIFTGFILLVSIYLLFKQLNDLVGYIADDYLSHFMYQGEWPTGTPAHINNWGDLNRSIIYYASHFNGQFVAQYFVQIFMQMPKAVFNVINSLMYLGLGLLINVHVFGRLKNLRVGYLFVTYAMLWFVLPDWGASILWLTGGINYLWMAVLYLLFILPYRFNHQFKHVNWATIGMLLAGFVIGSTIKTAIPTVLLVTLLLTISDRHESQSTWKWAGIAGMVAGFINLLVHGVGQAAHGALWQSILTLSMPLIIAVFLLIAYLVFLQRKLELPIIAQNLKIARLYLTGTLLGILMLATTSNITARSFFTPNILLLIAFLSLLYAHTPVNPQASLDKWFPFAVAAVMAFYVIPSYDDAIRQNTPLHNVDYTAQQQIKQSRQIKQKFIDTPGMPPVTSSYAYTLHEAYLISGKPEKQWFNTWMAQYYNLDYVNVDNRVRIQIAPQNKNALDWQLYRGLTNFHTATVNLVHKPKTSVNIGARTAKLLYVNQKNQILGQTTIKGKIGSVTDVSQIAMPGYVIDGSALRYYTFTAAKHQQRRIHVLPMPVSKGAAPKHEMLRTAQLLYVDQGKHVVKREPITGYVGGDFDISNASVPGYTTDAKTPKKYTFTKAKHQTFRIKVRKTPVLGKAVIEYTLASGKVVATEPINGPVGSKMSLAGAATAGYQTLPNNKLTYKFTTKQHQVIKMNVLGAPQTAQLTFVNNKGTVVAKQTVWAETGDSTNIIPPAKFKLAHNQVNQVKLTPQGLTPATVLVQPRSFLGQFVHNTKAFWITIGTLVFIIVDLIGFYCLKKRELPLTEETLD
;
A
#
# COMPACT_ATOMS: atom_id res chain seq x y z
N MET A 1 -26.95 26.56 -31.87
CA MET A 1 -27.35 25.44 -32.75
C MET A 1 -28.21 24.45 -31.95
N LYS A 2 -29.53 24.46 -32.10
CA LYS A 2 -30.44 23.51 -31.40
C LYS A 2 -30.47 22.20 -32.21
N LEU A 3 -29.70 21.20 -31.78
CA LEU A 3 -29.86 19.83 -32.29
C LEU A 3 -31.30 19.37 -32.05
N SER A 4 -31.94 18.78 -33.07
CA SER A 4 -33.34 18.34 -32.98
C SER A 4 -33.51 17.30 -31.87
N LYS A 5 -34.70 17.24 -31.24
CA LYS A 5 -35.02 16.22 -30.22
C LYS A 5 -34.80 14.78 -30.72
N LYS A 6 -34.90 14.55 -32.04
CA LYS A 6 -34.66 13.25 -32.68
C LYS A 6 -33.19 12.79 -32.63
N VAL A 7 -32.23 13.72 -32.65
CA VAL A 7 -30.78 13.40 -32.62
C VAL A 7 -30.22 13.37 -31.18
N THR A 8 -30.81 14.16 -30.27
CA THR A 8 -30.28 14.31 -28.89
C THR A 8 -30.57 13.13 -27.97
N LEU A 9 -31.66 12.39 -28.16
CA LEU A 9 -31.99 11.20 -27.36
C LEU A 9 -31.07 9.99 -27.63
N PRO A 10 -30.87 9.53 -28.89
CA PRO A 10 -29.99 8.39 -29.16
C PRO A 10 -28.54 8.67 -28.75
N LEU A 11 -28.05 9.90 -28.96
CA LEU A 11 -26.73 10.30 -28.49
C LEU A 11 -26.58 10.16 -26.98
N ARG A 12 -27.56 10.64 -26.18
CA ARG A 12 -27.55 10.50 -24.71
C ARG A 12 -27.56 9.04 -24.27
N ILE A 13 -28.36 8.20 -24.90
CA ILE A 13 -28.41 6.76 -24.60
C ILE A 13 -27.05 6.13 -24.88
N PHE A 14 -26.45 6.44 -26.03
CA PHE A 14 -25.13 5.95 -26.42
C PHE A 14 -24.03 6.42 -25.45
N THR A 15 -24.00 7.71 -25.08
CA THR A 15 -23.02 8.22 -24.11
C THR A 15 -23.20 7.58 -22.72
N GLY A 16 -24.45 7.39 -22.28
CA GLY A 16 -24.75 6.72 -21.03
C GLY A 16 -24.30 5.25 -21.03
N PHE A 17 -24.51 4.55 -22.15
CA PHE A 17 -24.04 3.18 -22.33
C PHE A 17 -22.51 3.08 -22.28
N ILE A 18 -21.79 3.94 -23.02
CA ILE A 18 -20.32 3.98 -22.98
C ILE A 18 -19.81 4.21 -21.55
N LEU A 19 -20.43 5.15 -20.82
CA LEU A 19 -20.06 5.43 -19.44
C LEU A 19 -20.24 4.21 -18.54
N LEU A 20 -21.38 3.53 -18.61
CA LEU A 20 -21.65 2.33 -17.80
C LEU A 20 -20.70 1.18 -18.14
N VAL A 21 -20.42 0.94 -19.42
CA VAL A 21 -19.44 -0.07 -19.86
C VAL A 21 -18.03 0.29 -19.35
N SER A 22 -17.64 1.56 -19.42
CA SER A 22 -16.33 2.02 -18.94
C SER A 22 -16.19 1.79 -17.43
N ILE A 23 -17.22 2.13 -16.65
CA ILE A 23 -17.23 1.92 -15.20
C ILE A 23 -17.21 0.43 -14.87
N TYR A 24 -18.00 -0.39 -15.57
CA TYR A 24 -18.00 -1.84 -15.40
C TYR A 24 -16.60 -2.43 -15.62
N LEU A 25 -15.94 -2.08 -16.72
CA LEU A 25 -14.60 -2.59 -17.05
C LEU A 25 -13.58 -2.20 -15.98
N LEU A 26 -13.55 -0.93 -15.58
CA LEU A 26 -12.62 -0.43 -14.56
C LEU A 26 -12.88 -1.05 -13.18
N PHE A 27 -14.14 -1.21 -12.79
CA PHE A 27 -14.47 -1.82 -11.51
C PHE A 27 -14.24 -3.33 -11.50
N LYS A 28 -14.55 -4.03 -12.61
CA LYS A 28 -14.25 -5.45 -12.78
C LYS A 28 -12.75 -5.72 -12.71
N GLN A 29 -11.93 -4.90 -13.35
CA GLN A 29 -10.48 -5.00 -13.29
C GLN A 29 -9.97 -5.00 -11.83
N LEU A 30 -10.54 -4.15 -10.97
CA LEU A 30 -10.19 -4.13 -9.54
C LEU A 30 -10.67 -5.39 -8.81
N ASN A 31 -11.88 -5.90 -9.12
CA ASN A 31 -12.37 -7.16 -8.53
C ASN A 31 -11.47 -8.35 -8.90
N ASP A 32 -10.95 -8.37 -10.13
CA ASP A 32 -10.05 -9.44 -10.59
C ASP A 32 -8.70 -9.45 -9.86
N LEU A 33 -8.32 -8.36 -9.18
CA LEU A 33 -7.13 -8.28 -8.33
C LEU A 33 -7.37 -8.78 -6.89
N VAL A 34 -8.60 -9.09 -6.50
CA VAL A 34 -8.96 -9.38 -5.10
C VAL A 34 -9.01 -10.89 -4.83
N GLY A 35 -8.17 -11.33 -3.89
CA GLY A 35 -8.12 -12.71 -3.40
C GLY A 35 -9.13 -13.01 -2.29
N TYR A 36 -8.94 -14.15 -1.61
CA TYR A 36 -9.70 -14.52 -0.41
C TYR A 36 -8.98 -14.06 0.85
N ILE A 37 -9.72 -13.42 1.78
CA ILE A 37 -9.20 -12.90 3.05
C ILE A 37 -10.23 -13.02 4.18
N ALA A 38 -9.81 -12.75 5.41
CA ALA A 38 -10.64 -12.83 6.61
C ALA A 38 -11.47 -14.13 6.67
N ASP A 39 -12.81 -14.04 6.77
CA ASP A 39 -13.73 -15.16 6.89
C ASP A 39 -14.03 -15.89 5.57
N ASP A 40 -13.42 -15.48 4.46
CA ASP A 40 -13.71 -16.08 3.16
C ASP A 40 -13.43 -17.60 3.13
N TYR A 41 -12.31 -18.04 3.71
CA TYR A 41 -11.97 -19.47 3.74
C TYR A 41 -12.92 -20.29 4.62
N LEU A 42 -13.36 -19.73 5.75
CA LEU A 42 -14.37 -20.33 6.61
C LEU A 42 -15.68 -20.54 5.85
N SER A 43 -16.13 -19.53 5.11
CA SER A 43 -17.42 -19.54 4.40
C SER A 43 -17.52 -20.52 3.22
N HIS A 44 -16.44 -21.24 2.88
CA HIS A 44 -16.50 -22.37 1.94
C HIS A 44 -17.06 -23.65 2.59
N PHE A 45 -17.10 -23.71 3.92
CA PHE A 45 -17.55 -24.86 4.68
C PHE A 45 -18.89 -24.58 5.37
N MET A 46 -19.56 -25.64 5.80
CA MET A 46 -20.73 -25.55 6.67
C MET A 46 -20.28 -24.94 8.00
N TYR A 47 -20.92 -23.85 8.43
CA TYR A 47 -20.54 -23.16 9.64
C TYR A 47 -20.87 -24.02 10.87
N GLN A 48 -19.83 -24.36 11.64
CA GLN A 48 -19.91 -25.17 12.87
C GLN A 48 -19.24 -24.47 14.07
N GLY A 49 -18.82 -23.22 13.91
CA GLY A 49 -18.11 -22.44 14.91
C GLY A 49 -17.01 -21.57 14.28
N GLU A 50 -16.40 -20.73 15.11
CA GLU A 50 -15.36 -19.81 14.65
C GLU A 50 -14.07 -20.54 14.23
N TRP A 51 -13.74 -21.66 14.87
CA TRP A 51 -12.52 -22.44 14.60
C TRP A 51 -12.85 -23.75 13.88
N PRO A 52 -11.95 -24.26 13.01
CA PRO A 52 -12.17 -25.55 12.38
C PRO A 52 -12.11 -26.66 13.42
N THR A 53 -13.16 -27.49 13.48
CA THR A 53 -13.28 -28.64 14.37
C THR A 53 -13.29 -29.93 13.57
N GLY A 54 -12.29 -30.81 13.78
CA GLY A 54 -12.16 -32.04 13.01
C GLY A 54 -12.03 -31.79 11.51
N THR A 55 -12.78 -32.53 10.69
CA THR A 55 -12.88 -32.32 9.25
C THR A 55 -14.16 -31.50 8.96
N PRO A 56 -14.04 -30.22 8.57
CA PRO A 56 -15.22 -29.38 8.34
C PRO A 56 -16.14 -29.95 7.27
N ALA A 57 -17.44 -29.93 7.51
CA ALA A 57 -18.43 -30.37 6.53
C ALA A 57 -18.52 -29.38 5.35
N HIS A 58 -18.78 -29.89 4.14
CA HIS A 58 -18.96 -29.06 2.94
C HIS A 58 -20.44 -28.74 2.69
N ILE A 59 -20.70 -27.64 1.99
CA ILE A 59 -22.05 -27.25 1.55
C ILE A 59 -22.29 -27.86 0.17
N ASN A 60 -23.04 -28.96 0.11
CA ASN A 60 -23.27 -29.68 -1.15
C ASN A 60 -24.67 -29.46 -1.74
N ASN A 61 -25.61 -28.96 -0.94
CA ASN A 61 -27.00 -28.74 -1.33
C ASN A 61 -27.65 -27.62 -0.50
N TRP A 62 -28.89 -27.26 -0.86
CA TRP A 62 -29.68 -26.23 -0.18
C TRP A 62 -29.98 -26.56 1.29
N GLY A 63 -30.13 -27.84 1.64
CA GLY A 63 -30.34 -28.27 3.03
C GLY A 63 -29.12 -27.97 3.91
N ASP A 64 -27.92 -28.26 3.41
CA ASP A 64 -26.66 -27.96 4.11
C ASP A 64 -26.46 -26.45 4.26
N LEU A 65 -26.75 -25.67 3.22
CA LEU A 65 -26.70 -24.21 3.27
C LEU A 65 -27.64 -23.66 4.34
N ASN A 66 -28.90 -24.11 4.36
CA ASN A 66 -29.88 -23.63 5.33
C ASN A 66 -29.47 -23.96 6.76
N ARG A 67 -28.96 -25.17 7.02
CA ARG A 67 -28.42 -25.55 8.33
C ARG A 67 -27.22 -24.69 8.73
N SER A 68 -26.28 -24.47 7.81
CA SER A 68 -25.11 -23.60 8.01
C SER A 68 -25.55 -22.20 8.42
N ILE A 69 -26.51 -21.61 7.71
CA ILE A 69 -26.98 -20.25 7.99
C ILE A 69 -27.75 -20.17 9.30
N ILE A 70 -28.62 -21.13 9.60
CA ILE A 70 -29.33 -21.17 10.88
C ILE A 70 -28.32 -21.26 12.03
N TYR A 71 -27.33 -22.16 11.92
CA TYR A 71 -26.30 -22.31 12.95
C TYR A 71 -25.48 -21.03 13.10
N TYR A 72 -25.06 -20.41 11.99
CA TYR A 72 -24.37 -19.12 11.99
C TYR A 72 -25.18 -18.02 12.67
N ALA A 73 -26.46 -17.90 12.29
CA ALA A 73 -27.35 -16.87 12.79
C ALA A 73 -27.57 -17.00 14.31
N SER A 74 -27.69 -18.23 14.81
CA SER A 74 -27.95 -18.50 16.22
C SER A 74 -26.70 -18.39 17.12
N HIS A 75 -25.49 -18.60 16.60
CA HIS A 75 -24.28 -18.72 17.42
C HIS A 75 -23.25 -17.60 17.23
N PHE A 76 -23.30 -16.88 16.12
CA PHE A 76 -22.33 -15.82 15.83
C PHE A 76 -23.00 -14.45 15.74
N ASN A 77 -23.93 -14.30 14.80
CA ASN A 77 -24.53 -13.01 14.51
C ASN A 77 -25.82 -13.22 13.72
N GLY A 78 -26.93 -12.63 14.16
CA GLY A 78 -28.25 -12.73 13.49
C GLY A 78 -28.32 -12.12 12.08
N GLN A 79 -27.18 -11.80 11.46
CA GLN A 79 -27.01 -11.28 10.10
C GLN A 79 -27.01 -12.40 9.06
N PHE A 80 -28.15 -13.05 8.87
CA PHE A 80 -28.23 -14.22 8.01
C PHE A 80 -28.31 -13.89 6.51
N VAL A 81 -28.85 -12.71 6.15
CA VAL A 81 -29.15 -12.37 4.74
C VAL A 81 -27.88 -12.22 3.91
N ALA A 82 -26.89 -11.47 4.41
CA ALA A 82 -25.62 -11.35 3.73
C ALA A 82 -24.89 -12.69 3.68
N GLN A 83 -24.94 -13.47 4.76
CA GLN A 83 -24.29 -14.78 4.84
C GLN A 83 -24.86 -15.80 3.87
N TYR A 84 -26.15 -15.74 3.55
CA TYR A 84 -26.73 -16.54 2.47
C TYR A 84 -26.00 -16.29 1.15
N PHE A 85 -25.84 -15.01 0.76
CA PHE A 85 -25.12 -14.68 -0.46
C PHE A 85 -23.64 -15.05 -0.37
N VAL A 86 -22.97 -14.76 0.75
CA VAL A 86 -21.55 -15.12 0.95
C VAL A 86 -21.34 -16.61 0.72
N GLN A 87 -22.07 -17.46 1.44
CA GLN A 87 -21.87 -18.91 1.34
C GLN A 87 -22.22 -19.45 -0.04
N ILE A 88 -23.24 -18.92 -0.73
CA ILE A 88 -23.56 -19.27 -2.12
C ILE A 88 -22.38 -18.95 -3.05
N PHE A 89 -21.83 -17.74 -2.95
CA PHE A 89 -20.75 -17.28 -3.84
C PHE A 89 -19.39 -17.92 -3.53
N MET A 90 -19.18 -18.40 -2.30
CA MET A 90 -18.00 -19.22 -1.97
C MET A 90 -18.03 -20.60 -2.63
N GLN A 91 -19.22 -21.15 -2.92
CA GLN A 91 -19.32 -22.42 -3.65
C GLN A 91 -19.13 -22.25 -5.17
N MET A 92 -18.94 -21.02 -5.65
CA MET A 92 -18.76 -20.71 -7.07
C MET A 92 -17.33 -20.24 -7.36
N PRO A 93 -16.86 -20.35 -8.61
CA PRO A 93 -15.59 -19.73 -8.99
C PRO A 93 -15.63 -18.22 -8.70
N LYS A 94 -14.56 -17.68 -8.09
CA LYS A 94 -14.44 -16.25 -7.74
C LYS A 94 -14.77 -15.30 -8.90
N ALA A 95 -14.46 -15.69 -10.13
CA ALA A 95 -14.79 -14.92 -11.33
C ALA A 95 -16.30 -14.62 -11.49
N VAL A 96 -17.18 -15.53 -11.05
CA VAL A 96 -18.64 -15.32 -11.06
C VAL A 96 -19.01 -14.18 -10.11
N PHE A 97 -18.46 -14.21 -8.89
CA PHE A 97 -18.63 -13.12 -7.94
C PHE A 97 -18.11 -11.80 -8.53
N ASN A 98 -16.91 -11.76 -9.11
CA ASN A 98 -16.34 -10.53 -9.67
C ASN A 98 -17.23 -9.88 -10.73
N VAL A 99 -17.87 -10.69 -11.59
CA VAL A 99 -18.82 -10.21 -12.60
C VAL A 99 -20.07 -9.64 -11.95
N ILE A 100 -20.70 -10.38 -11.02
CA ILE A 100 -21.97 -9.97 -10.40
C ILE A 100 -21.76 -8.78 -9.46
N ASN A 101 -20.67 -8.76 -8.71
CA ASN A 101 -20.30 -7.64 -7.85
C ASN A 101 -20.10 -6.34 -8.65
N SER A 102 -19.53 -6.46 -9.85
CA SER A 102 -19.41 -5.32 -10.77
C SER A 102 -20.76 -4.81 -11.28
N LEU A 103 -21.71 -5.73 -11.52
CA LEU A 103 -23.08 -5.35 -11.86
C LEU A 103 -23.83 -4.73 -10.67
N MET A 104 -23.58 -5.19 -9.43
CA MET A 104 -24.14 -4.57 -8.22
C MET A 104 -23.63 -3.14 -8.03
N TYR A 105 -22.34 -2.88 -8.29
CA TYR A 105 -21.79 -1.52 -8.26
C TYR A 105 -22.47 -0.61 -9.29
N LEU A 106 -22.69 -1.11 -10.52
CA LEU A 106 -23.47 -0.40 -11.52
C LEU A 106 -24.92 -0.16 -11.06
N GLY A 107 -25.59 -1.20 -10.56
CA GLY A 107 -26.95 -1.16 -10.08
C GLY A 107 -27.14 -0.13 -8.97
N LEU A 108 -26.20 -0.02 -8.03
CA LEU A 108 -26.21 0.98 -6.97
C LEU A 108 -26.25 2.41 -7.54
N GLY A 109 -25.35 2.74 -8.46
CA GLY A 109 -25.32 4.07 -9.09
C GLY A 109 -26.59 4.39 -9.86
N LEU A 110 -27.15 3.42 -10.59
CA LEU A 110 -28.42 3.58 -11.31
C LEU A 110 -29.58 3.81 -10.33
N LEU A 111 -29.67 3.03 -9.26
CA LEU A 111 -30.72 3.16 -8.24
C LEU A 111 -30.66 4.52 -7.55
N ILE A 112 -29.47 5.01 -7.17
CA ILE A 112 -29.30 6.36 -6.63
C ILE A 112 -29.92 7.40 -7.58
N ASN A 113 -29.66 7.28 -8.89
CA ASN A 113 -30.23 8.20 -9.86
C ASN A 113 -31.75 8.03 -10.04
N VAL A 114 -32.31 6.83 -9.85
CA VAL A 114 -33.77 6.64 -9.82
C VAL A 114 -34.37 7.35 -8.60
N HIS A 115 -33.74 7.29 -7.43
CA HIS A 115 -34.19 8.04 -6.25
C HIS A 115 -34.22 9.56 -6.46
N VAL A 116 -33.31 10.08 -7.30
CA VAL A 116 -33.20 11.49 -7.67
C VAL A 116 -34.20 11.89 -8.77
N PHE A 117 -34.32 11.11 -9.86
CA PHE A 117 -35.10 11.49 -11.06
C PHE A 117 -36.46 10.80 -11.21
N GLY A 118 -36.80 9.85 -10.33
CA GLY A 118 -38.04 9.10 -10.34
C GLY A 118 -38.06 7.89 -11.28
N ARG A 119 -37.56 8.03 -12.50
CA ARG A 119 -37.59 6.94 -13.51
C ARG A 119 -36.27 6.86 -14.28
N LEU A 120 -35.89 5.65 -14.68
CA LEU A 120 -34.68 5.42 -15.50
C LEU A 120 -34.71 6.19 -16.85
N LYS A 121 -35.89 6.38 -17.45
CA LYS A 121 -35.99 7.18 -18.70
C LYS A 121 -35.64 8.67 -18.53
N ASN A 122 -35.62 9.17 -17.29
CA ASN A 122 -35.29 10.56 -16.97
C ASN A 122 -33.80 10.74 -16.61
N LEU A 123 -32.99 9.66 -16.67
CA LEU A 123 -31.57 9.70 -16.34
C LEU A 123 -30.84 10.76 -17.16
N ARG A 124 -30.00 11.53 -16.47
CA ARG A 124 -29.10 12.53 -17.07
C ARG A 124 -27.67 12.01 -16.98
N VAL A 125 -27.03 11.77 -18.12
CA VAL A 125 -25.68 11.17 -18.20
C VAL A 125 -24.66 11.91 -17.35
N GLY A 126 -24.68 13.26 -17.33
CA GLY A 126 -23.79 14.05 -16.49
C GLY A 126 -23.96 13.76 -14.99
N TYR A 127 -25.20 13.62 -14.50
CA TYR A 127 -25.46 13.26 -13.10
C TYR A 127 -25.12 11.81 -12.80
N LEU A 128 -25.31 10.90 -13.75
CA LEU A 128 -24.86 9.52 -13.62
C LEU A 128 -23.35 9.48 -13.43
N PHE A 129 -22.60 10.29 -14.19
CA PHE A 129 -21.16 10.39 -14.02
C PHE A 129 -20.75 10.98 -12.67
N VAL A 130 -21.40 12.09 -12.26
CA VAL A 130 -21.21 12.66 -10.91
C VAL A 130 -21.48 11.62 -9.83
N THR A 131 -22.51 10.78 -10.00
CA THR A 131 -22.87 9.74 -9.03
C THR A 131 -21.73 8.75 -8.84
N TYR A 132 -21.18 8.16 -9.91
CA TYR A 132 -20.09 7.19 -9.78
C TYR A 132 -18.78 7.82 -9.32
N ALA A 133 -18.49 9.06 -9.75
CA ALA A 133 -17.35 9.80 -9.23
C ALA A 133 -17.49 10.05 -7.72
N MET A 134 -18.69 10.41 -7.25
CA MET A 134 -18.96 10.56 -5.82
C MET A 134 -18.86 9.23 -5.08
N LEU A 135 -19.41 8.14 -5.61
CA LEU A 135 -19.26 6.79 -5.02
C LEU A 135 -17.80 6.38 -4.85
N TRP A 136 -16.90 6.81 -5.75
CA TRP A 136 -15.46 6.59 -5.60
C TRP A 136 -14.88 7.30 -4.37
N PHE A 137 -15.32 8.54 -4.10
CA PHE A 137 -14.74 9.36 -3.03
C PHE A 137 -15.43 9.21 -1.67
N VAL A 138 -16.75 9.08 -1.63
CA VAL A 138 -17.54 9.17 -0.39
C VAL A 138 -17.71 7.84 0.32
N LEU A 139 -17.43 6.71 -0.34
CA LEU A 139 -17.59 5.41 0.31
C LEU A 139 -16.41 5.09 1.24
N PRO A 140 -16.68 4.70 2.50
CA PRO A 140 -15.64 4.35 3.47
C PRO A 140 -15.06 2.96 3.19
N ASP A 141 -13.80 2.74 3.58
CA ASP A 141 -13.06 1.48 3.39
C ASP A 141 -13.28 0.86 2.00
N TRP A 142 -13.24 1.70 0.96
CA TRP A 142 -13.69 1.39 -0.40
C TRP A 142 -13.29 0.00 -0.91
N GLY A 143 -12.03 -0.42 -0.71
CA GLY A 143 -11.56 -1.75 -1.11
C GLY A 143 -12.23 -2.87 -0.31
N ALA A 144 -12.21 -2.78 1.02
CA ALA A 144 -12.77 -3.80 1.90
C ALA A 144 -14.31 -3.83 1.90
N SER A 145 -14.99 -2.71 1.62
CA SER A 145 -16.46 -2.63 1.65
C SER A 145 -17.12 -2.93 0.30
N ILE A 146 -16.37 -2.93 -0.80
CA ILE A 146 -16.95 -3.07 -2.16
C ILE A 146 -16.23 -4.13 -3.01
N LEU A 147 -14.91 -4.32 -2.88
CA LEU A 147 -14.18 -5.32 -3.69
C LEU A 147 -14.06 -6.67 -3.02
N TRP A 148 -13.70 -6.69 -1.73
CA TRP A 148 -13.64 -7.93 -0.96
C TRP A 148 -15.02 -8.62 -0.98
N LEU A 149 -15.05 -9.95 -1.11
CA LEU A 149 -16.29 -10.69 -1.36
C LEU A 149 -17.28 -10.52 -0.22
N THR A 150 -16.88 -10.90 0.99
CA THR A 150 -17.76 -10.84 2.16
C THR A 150 -18.11 -9.40 2.51
N GLY A 151 -17.15 -8.47 2.39
CA GLY A 151 -17.42 -7.05 2.56
C GLY A 151 -18.39 -6.46 1.52
N GLY A 152 -18.16 -6.72 0.24
CA GLY A 152 -19.01 -6.28 -0.87
C GLY A 152 -20.45 -6.76 -0.73
N ILE A 153 -20.64 -8.01 -0.32
CA ILE A 153 -21.98 -8.53 -0.03
C ILE A 153 -22.60 -7.83 1.19
N ASN A 154 -21.86 -7.66 2.28
CA ASN A 154 -22.37 -7.01 3.50
C ASN A 154 -22.71 -5.52 3.33
N TYR A 155 -22.04 -4.81 2.43
CA TYR A 155 -22.22 -3.35 2.29
C TYR A 155 -22.77 -2.96 0.92
N LEU A 156 -22.07 -3.25 -0.18
CA LEU A 156 -22.53 -2.88 -1.52
C LEU A 156 -23.87 -3.54 -1.88
N TRP A 157 -23.98 -4.87 -1.72
CA TRP A 157 -25.19 -5.59 -2.12
C TRP A 157 -26.36 -5.24 -1.19
N MET A 158 -26.09 -5.16 0.12
CA MET A 158 -27.12 -4.75 1.06
C MET A 158 -27.60 -3.32 0.77
N ALA A 159 -26.73 -2.39 0.38
CA ALA A 159 -27.14 -1.06 -0.04
C ALA A 159 -28.05 -1.06 -1.27
N VAL A 160 -27.79 -1.93 -2.26
CA VAL A 160 -28.70 -2.13 -3.40
C VAL A 160 -30.08 -2.60 -2.91
N LEU A 161 -30.14 -3.58 -2.01
CA LEU A 161 -31.39 -4.07 -1.43
C LEU A 161 -32.12 -2.99 -0.61
N TYR A 162 -31.39 -2.18 0.17
CA TYR A 162 -31.98 -1.07 0.92
C TYR A 162 -32.61 -0.03 0.00
N LEU A 163 -31.93 0.36 -1.07
CA LEU A 163 -32.47 1.33 -2.01
C LEU A 163 -33.70 0.77 -2.74
N LEU A 164 -33.67 -0.49 -3.17
CA LEU A 164 -34.84 -1.17 -3.74
C LEU A 164 -36.02 -1.19 -2.76
N PHE A 165 -35.78 -1.49 -1.48
CA PHE A 165 -36.80 -1.50 -0.44
C PHE A 165 -37.38 -0.10 -0.16
N ILE A 166 -36.53 0.94 -0.12
CA ILE A 166 -36.95 2.33 0.11
C ILE A 166 -37.72 2.89 -1.10
N LEU A 167 -37.46 2.39 -2.32
CA LEU A 167 -38.01 2.93 -3.56
C LEU A 167 -39.54 3.09 -3.62
N PRO A 168 -40.38 2.11 -3.22
CA PRO A 168 -41.83 2.30 -3.18
C PRO A 168 -42.26 3.33 -2.13
N TYR A 169 -41.60 3.41 -0.98
CA TYR A 169 -41.88 4.44 0.04
C TYR A 169 -41.56 5.83 -0.49
N ARG A 170 -40.42 5.94 -1.17
CA ARG A 170 -39.90 7.17 -1.74
C ARG A 170 -40.88 7.85 -2.70
N PHE A 171 -41.56 7.06 -3.52
CA PHE A 171 -42.49 7.54 -4.54
C PHE A 171 -43.96 7.35 -4.17
N ASN A 172 -44.25 6.99 -2.92
CA ASN A 172 -45.60 6.68 -2.44
C ASN A 172 -46.36 5.78 -3.43
N HIS A 173 -45.76 4.64 -3.78
CA HIS A 173 -46.25 3.80 -4.87
C HIS A 173 -47.63 3.23 -4.57
N GLN A 174 -48.52 3.30 -5.56
CA GLN A 174 -49.88 2.79 -5.47
C GLN A 174 -49.95 1.39 -6.11
N PHE A 175 -49.80 0.36 -5.29
CA PHE A 175 -49.90 -1.03 -5.75
C PHE A 175 -51.34 -1.39 -6.13
N LYS A 176 -51.51 -2.07 -7.26
CA LYS A 176 -52.83 -2.57 -7.70
C LYS A 176 -53.44 -3.56 -6.71
N HIS A 177 -52.62 -4.43 -6.13
CA HIS A 177 -53.04 -5.45 -5.16
C HIS A 177 -52.40 -5.18 -3.79
N VAL A 178 -53.03 -4.32 -3.00
CA VAL A 178 -52.49 -3.85 -1.72
C VAL A 178 -52.23 -5.00 -0.74
N ASN A 179 -53.12 -5.99 -0.63
CA ASN A 179 -52.94 -7.11 0.31
C ASN A 179 -51.66 -7.92 0.02
N TRP A 180 -51.40 -8.22 -1.26
CA TRP A 180 -50.16 -8.89 -1.67
C TRP A 180 -48.94 -8.02 -1.47
N ALA A 181 -49.06 -6.71 -1.72
CA ALA A 181 -48.00 -5.76 -1.40
C ALA A 181 -47.72 -5.72 0.10
N THR A 182 -48.74 -5.79 0.95
CA THR A 182 -48.59 -5.79 2.42
C THR A 182 -47.82 -7.01 2.90
N ILE A 183 -48.16 -8.22 2.42
CA ILE A 183 -47.43 -9.45 2.75
C ILE A 183 -46.00 -9.37 2.22
N GLY A 184 -45.84 -8.97 0.94
CA GLY A 184 -44.52 -8.86 0.31
C GLY A 184 -43.62 -7.85 1.02
N MET A 185 -44.15 -6.70 1.43
CA MET A 185 -43.40 -5.67 2.14
C MET A 185 -43.10 -6.06 3.58
N LEU A 186 -43.99 -6.80 4.27
CA LEU A 186 -43.69 -7.37 5.58
C LEU A 186 -42.48 -8.31 5.52
N LEU A 187 -42.47 -9.23 4.57
CA LEU A 187 -41.37 -10.18 4.37
C LEU A 187 -40.08 -9.49 3.92
N ALA A 188 -40.18 -8.57 2.95
CA ALA A 188 -39.04 -7.77 2.50
C ALA A 188 -38.47 -6.94 3.65
N GLY A 189 -39.34 -6.34 4.47
CA GLY A 189 -38.97 -5.62 5.68
C GLY A 189 -38.17 -6.50 6.63
N PHE A 190 -38.65 -7.70 6.93
CA PHE A 190 -37.94 -8.66 7.78
C PHE A 190 -36.55 -9.00 7.24
N VAL A 191 -36.45 -9.28 5.94
CA VAL A 191 -35.15 -9.52 5.26
C VAL A 191 -34.24 -8.31 5.43
N ILE A 192 -34.71 -7.09 5.14
CA ILE A 192 -33.91 -5.87 5.33
C ILE A 192 -33.49 -5.72 6.79
N GLY A 193 -34.39 -5.91 7.75
CA GLY A 193 -34.10 -5.78 9.18
C GLY A 193 -33.00 -6.70 9.69
N SER A 194 -32.78 -7.85 9.05
CA SER A 194 -31.82 -8.88 9.47
C SER A 194 -30.47 -8.86 8.72
N THR A 195 -30.07 -7.72 8.14
CA THR A 195 -28.81 -7.65 7.38
C THR A 195 -27.59 -7.20 8.19
N ILE A 196 -27.60 -6.02 8.84
CA ILE A 196 -26.44 -5.48 9.59
C ILE A 196 -26.84 -4.40 10.60
N LYS A 197 -26.39 -4.55 11.84
CA LYS A 197 -26.75 -3.67 12.97
C LYS A 197 -26.50 -2.18 12.75
N THR A 198 -25.51 -1.83 11.94
CA THR A 198 -25.09 -0.42 11.73
C THR A 198 -25.88 0.30 10.63
N ALA A 199 -26.49 -0.43 9.68
CA ALA A 199 -27.24 0.21 8.58
C ALA A 199 -28.74 0.33 8.89
N ILE A 200 -29.31 -0.64 9.60
CA ILE A 200 -30.76 -0.77 9.76
C ILE A 200 -31.41 0.39 10.50
N PRO A 201 -30.83 0.97 11.58
CA PRO A 201 -31.40 2.17 12.17
C PRO A 201 -31.58 3.31 11.17
N THR A 202 -30.60 3.52 10.29
CA THR A 202 -30.66 4.57 9.25
C THR A 202 -31.76 4.29 8.22
N VAL A 203 -31.84 3.05 7.72
CA VAL A 203 -32.86 2.63 6.72
C VAL A 203 -34.26 2.73 7.31
N LEU A 204 -34.44 2.25 8.55
CA LEU A 204 -35.70 2.33 9.29
C LEU A 204 -36.16 3.77 9.47
N LEU A 205 -35.29 4.65 9.94
CA LEU A 205 -35.64 6.05 10.19
C LEU A 205 -35.99 6.79 8.90
N VAL A 206 -35.26 6.59 7.81
CA VAL A 206 -35.61 7.20 6.50
C VAL A 206 -36.94 6.67 5.99
N THR A 207 -37.19 5.37 6.10
CA THR A 207 -38.45 4.74 5.65
C THR A 207 -39.66 5.24 6.46
N LEU A 208 -39.49 5.38 7.78
CA LEU A 208 -40.50 5.93 8.68
C LEU A 208 -40.79 7.40 8.35
N LEU A 209 -39.76 8.21 8.18
CA LEU A 209 -39.90 9.63 7.83
C LEU A 209 -40.59 9.82 6.48
N LEU A 210 -40.24 9.01 5.46
CA LEU A 210 -40.94 9.03 4.17
C LEU A 210 -42.43 8.72 4.34
N THR A 211 -42.76 7.67 5.12
CA THR A 211 -44.14 7.25 5.38
C THR A 211 -44.95 8.32 6.09
N ILE A 212 -44.44 8.90 7.19
CA ILE A 212 -45.14 9.92 7.98
C ILE A 212 -45.23 11.24 7.21
N SER A 213 -44.29 11.53 6.30
CA SER A 213 -44.33 12.75 5.48
C SER A 213 -45.40 12.74 4.39
N ASP A 214 -45.98 11.57 4.10
CA ASP A 214 -47.10 11.42 3.18
C ASP A 214 -48.42 11.74 3.89
N ARG A 215 -49.39 12.26 3.14
CA ARG A 215 -50.73 12.53 3.67
C ARG A 215 -51.31 11.26 4.28
N HIS A 216 -51.98 11.37 5.43
CA HIS A 216 -52.50 10.22 6.19
C HIS A 216 -53.33 9.26 5.32
N GLU A 217 -54.22 9.79 4.49
CA GLU A 217 -55.05 9.01 3.54
C GLU A 217 -54.26 8.23 2.48
N SER A 218 -53.02 8.64 2.21
CA SER A 218 -52.11 7.98 1.26
C SER A 218 -51.13 7.00 1.92
N GLN A 219 -51.24 6.80 3.24
CA GLN A 219 -50.44 5.83 3.99
C GLN A 219 -51.07 4.44 3.92
N SER A 220 -50.84 3.75 2.81
CA SER A 220 -51.32 2.38 2.62
C SER A 220 -50.71 1.39 3.63
N THR A 221 -51.46 0.31 3.93
CA THR A 221 -51.09 -0.71 4.93
C THR A 221 -49.74 -1.37 4.66
N TRP A 222 -49.33 -1.50 3.38
CA TRP A 222 -48.05 -2.10 3.02
C TRP A 222 -46.83 -1.33 3.57
N LYS A 223 -46.95 -0.01 3.75
CA LYS A 223 -45.84 0.81 4.28
C LYS A 223 -45.52 0.41 5.71
N TRP A 224 -46.55 0.39 6.55
CA TRP A 224 -46.47 0.03 7.95
C TRP A 224 -46.10 -1.43 8.14
N ALA A 225 -46.62 -2.34 7.30
CA ALA A 225 -46.22 -3.74 7.32
C ALA A 225 -44.73 -3.93 7.04
N GLY A 226 -44.16 -3.24 6.06
CA GLY A 226 -42.71 -3.33 5.82
C GLY A 226 -41.86 -2.69 6.93
N ILE A 227 -42.34 -1.63 7.59
CA ILE A 227 -41.69 -1.09 8.79
C ILE A 227 -41.74 -2.11 9.94
N ALA A 228 -42.90 -2.72 10.19
CA ALA A 228 -43.07 -3.75 11.22
C ALA A 228 -42.17 -4.97 10.98
N GLY A 229 -42.10 -5.43 9.72
CA GLY A 229 -41.19 -6.49 9.31
C GLY A 229 -39.73 -6.13 9.60
N MET A 230 -39.30 -4.91 9.23
CA MET A 230 -37.94 -4.44 9.48
C MET A 230 -37.61 -4.33 10.97
N VAL A 231 -38.55 -3.90 11.80
CA VAL A 231 -38.39 -3.90 13.26
C VAL A 231 -38.23 -5.34 13.78
N ALA A 232 -39.08 -6.28 13.33
CA ALA A 232 -38.97 -7.68 13.72
C ALA A 232 -37.63 -8.31 13.29
N GLY A 233 -37.17 -8.03 12.07
CA GLY A 233 -35.88 -8.48 11.57
C GLY A 233 -34.70 -7.89 12.34
N PHE A 234 -34.81 -6.62 12.77
CA PHE A 234 -33.80 -5.95 13.59
C PHE A 234 -33.75 -6.51 15.01
N ILE A 235 -34.91 -6.77 15.63
CA ILE A 235 -34.99 -7.44 16.93
C ILE A 235 -34.33 -8.82 16.85
N ASN A 236 -34.63 -9.61 15.81
CA ASN A 236 -33.98 -10.91 15.60
C ASN A 236 -32.46 -10.80 15.57
N LEU A 237 -31.93 -9.78 14.88
CA LEU A 237 -30.51 -9.51 14.78
C LEU A 237 -29.89 -9.10 16.14
N LEU A 238 -30.62 -8.35 16.98
CA LEU A 238 -30.16 -7.95 18.30
C LEU A 238 -30.18 -9.10 19.31
N VAL A 239 -31.20 -9.97 19.27
CA VAL A 239 -31.33 -11.11 20.20
C VAL A 239 -30.21 -12.14 19.99
N HIS A 240 -29.80 -12.37 18.74
CA HIS A 240 -28.79 -13.37 18.40
C HIS A 240 -27.38 -12.79 18.16
N GLY A 241 -27.15 -11.52 18.48
CA GLY A 241 -25.86 -10.87 18.29
C GLY A 241 -24.93 -11.05 19.49
N VAL A 242 -23.78 -11.70 19.32
CA VAL A 242 -22.76 -11.73 20.37
C VAL A 242 -22.12 -10.34 20.51
N GLY A 243 -22.21 -9.77 21.72
CA GLY A 243 -21.71 -8.44 22.04
C GLY A 243 -20.18 -8.37 22.02
N GLN A 244 -19.59 -8.01 20.89
CA GLN A 244 -18.19 -7.62 20.83
C GLN A 244 -18.05 -6.14 21.21
N ALA A 245 -17.37 -5.86 22.32
CA ALA A 245 -17.16 -4.51 22.83
C ALA A 245 -15.81 -3.92 22.38
N ALA A 246 -15.84 -2.99 21.44
CA ALA A 246 -14.77 -2.03 21.18
C ALA A 246 -15.34 -0.67 20.72
N HIS A 247 -15.37 0.30 21.63
CA HIS A 247 -15.80 1.68 21.31
C HIS A 247 -14.80 2.34 20.35
N GLY A 248 -15.16 2.43 19.06
CA GLY A 248 -14.44 3.21 18.06
C GLY A 248 -14.65 4.71 18.25
N ALA A 249 -13.69 5.53 17.78
CA ALA A 249 -13.80 6.99 17.85
C ALA A 249 -14.84 7.53 16.83
N LEU A 250 -16.13 7.46 17.19
CA LEU A 250 -17.28 7.91 16.36
C LEU A 250 -17.04 9.30 15.77
N TRP A 251 -16.61 10.26 16.59
CA TRP A 251 -16.38 11.64 16.17
C TRP A 251 -15.36 11.78 15.04
N GLN A 252 -14.27 11.01 15.07
CA GLN A 252 -13.29 11.03 13.99
C GLN A 252 -13.84 10.44 12.70
N SER A 253 -14.60 9.35 12.83
CA SER A 253 -15.18 8.68 11.68
C SER A 253 -16.20 9.60 10.99
N ILE A 254 -17.03 10.31 11.76
CA ILE A 254 -17.93 11.34 11.24
C ILE A 254 -17.15 12.42 10.48
N LEU A 255 -16.14 13.04 11.13
CA LEU A 255 -15.34 14.12 10.54
C LEU A 255 -14.64 13.73 9.24
N THR A 256 -14.21 12.48 9.13
CA THR A 256 -13.43 12.01 7.99
C THR A 256 -14.28 11.44 6.86
N LEU A 257 -15.36 10.74 7.19
CA LEU A 257 -16.12 9.93 6.23
C LEU A 257 -17.42 10.59 5.76
N SER A 258 -18.13 11.34 6.61
CA SER A 258 -19.48 11.83 6.31
C SER A 258 -19.63 13.35 6.36
N MET A 259 -18.87 14.04 7.22
CA MET A 259 -18.95 15.50 7.39
C MET A 259 -18.80 16.34 6.11
N PRO A 260 -17.92 15.98 5.15
CA PRO A 260 -17.83 16.69 3.88
C PRO A 260 -19.16 16.81 3.17
N LEU A 261 -19.87 15.69 3.08
CA LEU A 261 -21.13 15.57 2.37
C LEU A 261 -22.26 16.19 3.19
N ILE A 262 -22.23 16.04 4.52
CA ILE A 262 -23.17 16.70 5.43
C ILE A 262 -23.09 18.23 5.27
N ILE A 263 -21.89 18.82 5.32
CA ILE A 263 -21.68 20.26 5.14
C ILE A 263 -22.18 20.70 3.76
N ALA A 264 -21.81 19.99 2.70
CA ALA A 264 -22.26 20.32 1.34
C ALA A 264 -23.79 20.29 1.20
N VAL A 265 -24.46 19.29 1.79
CA VAL A 265 -25.93 19.21 1.84
C VAL A 265 -26.51 20.39 2.61
N PHE A 266 -25.96 20.75 3.78
CA PHE A 266 -26.45 21.92 4.54
C PHE A 266 -26.28 23.24 3.77
N LEU A 267 -25.14 23.44 3.10
CA LEU A 267 -24.89 24.62 2.27
C LEU A 267 -25.90 24.71 1.11
N LEU A 268 -26.14 23.59 0.41
CA LEU A 268 -27.12 23.53 -0.67
C LEU A 268 -28.56 23.74 -0.17
N ILE A 269 -28.91 23.22 1.01
CA ILE A 269 -30.23 23.49 1.62
C ILE A 269 -30.38 24.98 1.91
N ALA A 270 -29.39 25.62 2.55
CA ALA A 270 -29.45 27.03 2.87
C ALA A 270 -29.63 27.90 1.61
N TYR A 271 -28.83 27.62 0.57
CA TYR A 271 -28.90 28.28 -0.72
C TYR A 271 -30.26 28.04 -1.43
N LEU A 272 -30.75 26.80 -1.48
CA LEU A 272 -32.04 26.51 -2.13
C LEU A 272 -33.24 27.02 -1.35
N VAL A 273 -33.15 27.15 -0.02
CA VAL A 273 -34.18 27.84 0.78
C VAL A 273 -34.22 29.33 0.44
N PHE A 274 -33.05 29.96 0.27
CA PHE A 274 -32.99 31.33 -0.21
C PHE A 274 -33.64 31.47 -1.60
N LEU A 275 -33.31 30.60 -2.55
CA LEU A 275 -33.94 30.61 -3.88
C LEU A 275 -35.44 30.31 -3.84
N GLN A 276 -35.88 29.34 -3.04
CA GLN A 276 -37.30 29.02 -2.89
C GLN A 276 -38.10 30.22 -2.41
N ARG A 277 -37.56 31.01 -1.46
CA ARG A 277 -38.19 32.25 -0.97
C ARG A 277 -38.27 33.35 -2.03
N LYS A 278 -37.50 33.26 -3.11
CA LYS A 278 -37.46 34.24 -4.20
C LYS A 278 -38.24 33.80 -5.43
N LEU A 279 -38.29 32.50 -5.71
CA LEU A 279 -38.79 31.95 -6.98
C LEU A 279 -40.02 31.05 -6.83
N GLU A 280 -40.28 30.54 -5.62
CA GLU A 280 -41.45 29.72 -5.29
C GLU A 280 -41.66 28.46 -6.17
N LEU A 281 -40.59 27.93 -6.75
CA LEU A 281 -40.68 26.82 -7.72
C LEU A 281 -41.02 25.47 -7.04
N PRO A 282 -42.05 24.74 -7.50
CA PRO A 282 -42.44 23.45 -6.91
C PRO A 282 -41.33 22.40 -6.89
N ILE A 283 -40.47 22.37 -7.91
CA ILE A 283 -39.34 21.44 -7.99
C ILE A 283 -38.29 21.68 -6.90
N ILE A 284 -38.05 22.93 -6.51
CA ILE A 284 -37.13 23.28 -5.42
C ILE A 284 -37.76 22.85 -4.09
N ALA A 285 -39.02 23.21 -3.85
CA ALA A 285 -39.76 22.79 -2.65
C ALA A 285 -39.79 21.27 -2.46
N GLN A 286 -40.09 20.53 -3.54
CA GLN A 286 -40.09 19.07 -3.53
C GLN A 286 -38.71 18.53 -3.17
N ASN A 287 -37.65 18.91 -3.89
CA ASN A 287 -36.31 18.38 -3.64
C ASN A 287 -35.75 18.81 -2.26
N LEU A 288 -36.14 19.97 -1.73
CA LEU A 288 -35.84 20.37 -0.35
C LEU A 288 -36.52 19.44 0.67
N LYS A 289 -37.81 19.13 0.50
CA LYS A 289 -38.52 18.16 1.37
C LYS A 289 -37.79 16.83 1.38
N ILE A 290 -37.51 16.32 0.17
CA ILE A 290 -36.81 15.06 -0.08
C ILE A 290 -35.46 15.01 0.64
N ALA A 291 -34.61 16.02 0.40
CA ALA A 291 -33.26 16.04 0.92
C ALA A 291 -33.25 16.13 2.45
N ARG A 292 -34.18 16.90 3.04
CA ARG A 292 -34.36 16.96 4.49
C ARG A 292 -34.74 15.61 5.09
N LEU A 293 -35.63 14.85 4.46
CA LEU A 293 -36.03 13.53 4.97
C LEU A 293 -34.85 12.54 4.99
N TYR A 294 -34.08 12.47 3.89
CA TYR A 294 -32.87 11.64 3.83
C TYR A 294 -31.78 12.14 4.81
N LEU A 295 -31.55 13.44 4.91
CA LEU A 295 -30.59 14.04 5.84
C LEU A 295 -30.96 13.73 7.28
N THR A 296 -32.20 14.02 7.70
CA THR A 296 -32.65 13.82 9.08
C THR A 296 -32.60 12.35 9.46
N GLY A 297 -33.12 11.45 8.63
CA GLY A 297 -33.03 10.01 8.90
C GLY A 297 -31.59 9.52 8.96
N THR A 298 -30.70 10.11 8.16
CA THR A 298 -29.27 9.79 8.21
C THR A 298 -28.60 10.28 9.49
N LEU A 299 -28.83 11.54 9.90
CA LEU A 299 -28.26 12.09 11.13
C LEU A 299 -28.73 11.33 12.36
N LEU A 300 -30.02 11.02 12.44
CA LEU A 300 -30.57 10.17 13.51
C LEU A 300 -29.97 8.75 13.46
N GLY A 301 -29.80 8.17 12.28
CA GLY A 301 -29.12 6.88 12.11
C GLY A 301 -27.67 6.90 12.57
N ILE A 302 -26.91 7.96 12.25
CA ILE A 302 -25.53 8.14 12.74
C ILE A 302 -25.50 8.32 14.25
N LEU A 303 -26.47 9.03 14.85
CA LEU A 303 -26.58 9.13 16.30
C LEU A 303 -26.83 7.75 16.93
N MET A 304 -27.62 6.89 16.29
CA MET A 304 -27.82 5.50 16.73
C MET A 304 -26.56 4.63 16.57
N LEU A 305 -25.62 4.97 15.68
CA LEU A 305 -24.33 4.28 15.65
C LEU A 305 -23.53 4.50 16.94
N ALA A 306 -23.75 5.61 17.66
CA ALA A 306 -23.08 5.89 18.92
C ALA A 306 -23.39 4.87 20.02
N THR A 307 -24.53 4.18 19.93
CA THR A 307 -24.93 3.12 20.87
C THR A 307 -24.38 1.76 20.47
N THR A 308 -23.71 1.65 19.31
CA THR A 308 -23.18 0.39 18.81
C THR A 308 -21.74 0.17 19.28
N SER A 309 -21.48 -1.04 19.77
CA SER A 309 -20.23 -1.42 20.42
C SER A 309 -19.02 -1.66 19.50
N ASN A 310 -19.16 -1.57 18.16
CA ASN A 310 -18.09 -1.80 17.18
C ASN A 310 -18.26 -0.88 15.95
N ILE A 311 -17.77 0.35 16.02
CA ILE A 311 -17.85 1.32 14.92
C ILE A 311 -16.58 1.23 14.08
N THR A 312 -16.72 0.68 12.89
CA THR A 312 -15.67 0.67 11.85
C THR A 312 -16.00 1.73 10.79
N ALA A 313 -15.04 2.11 9.96
CA ALA A 313 -15.27 3.15 8.94
C ALA A 313 -16.39 2.73 7.96
N ARG A 314 -16.42 1.46 7.53
CA ARG A 314 -17.54 0.85 6.78
C ARG A 314 -18.94 0.97 7.40
N SER A 315 -19.07 1.20 8.71
CA SER A 315 -20.40 1.48 9.31
C SER A 315 -21.07 2.74 8.74
N PHE A 316 -20.30 3.64 8.13
CA PHE A 316 -20.80 4.86 7.50
C PHE A 316 -21.22 4.69 6.03
N PHE A 317 -21.16 3.46 5.48
CA PHE A 317 -21.48 3.19 4.08
C PHE A 317 -22.92 3.60 3.73
N THR A 318 -23.92 3.06 4.43
CA THR A 318 -25.34 3.37 4.20
C THR A 318 -25.67 4.84 4.44
N PRO A 319 -25.24 5.47 5.56
CA PRO A 319 -25.36 6.92 5.74
C PRO A 319 -24.85 7.74 4.54
N ASN A 320 -23.67 7.41 4.01
CA ASN A 320 -23.08 8.16 2.90
C ASN A 320 -23.85 7.98 1.59
N ILE A 321 -24.43 6.81 1.33
CA ILE A 321 -25.32 6.58 0.18
C ILE A 321 -26.57 7.47 0.27
N LEU A 322 -27.21 7.51 1.44
CA LEU A 322 -28.44 8.30 1.64
C LEU A 322 -28.17 9.81 1.61
N LEU A 323 -27.04 10.26 2.17
CA LEU A 323 -26.56 11.64 2.02
C LEU A 323 -26.25 11.98 0.57
N LEU A 324 -25.71 11.05 -0.21
CA LEU A 324 -25.44 11.25 -1.64
C LEU A 324 -26.74 11.44 -2.43
N ILE A 325 -27.80 10.69 -2.11
CA ILE A 325 -29.14 10.91 -2.68
C ILE A 325 -29.66 12.31 -2.32
N ALA A 326 -29.52 12.75 -1.06
CA ALA A 326 -29.91 14.09 -0.64
C ALA A 326 -29.15 15.17 -1.41
N PHE A 327 -27.82 15.04 -1.49
CA PHE A 327 -26.94 15.95 -2.22
C PHE A 327 -27.31 16.06 -3.71
N LEU A 328 -27.47 14.93 -4.40
CA LEU A 328 -27.83 14.90 -5.81
C LEU A 328 -29.26 15.44 -6.08
N SER A 329 -30.20 15.22 -5.15
CA SER A 329 -31.55 15.79 -5.24
C SER A 329 -31.52 17.32 -5.15
N LEU A 330 -30.68 17.89 -4.29
CA LEU A 330 -30.49 19.34 -4.18
C LEU A 330 -29.78 19.89 -5.43
N LEU A 331 -28.72 19.24 -5.90
CA LEU A 331 -28.07 19.63 -7.16
C LEU A 331 -29.03 19.56 -8.36
N TYR A 332 -29.97 18.62 -8.36
CA TYR A 332 -31.00 18.53 -9.41
C TYR A 332 -32.03 19.65 -9.32
N ALA A 333 -32.43 20.03 -8.10
CA ALA A 333 -33.41 21.07 -7.82
C ALA A 333 -33.07 22.42 -8.47
N HIS A 334 -31.78 22.68 -8.66
CA HIS A 334 -31.26 23.90 -9.27
C HIS A 334 -31.58 24.03 -10.78
N THR A 335 -31.69 22.91 -11.51
CA THR A 335 -31.72 22.92 -12.99
C THR A 335 -32.82 23.72 -13.71
N PRO A 336 -33.95 24.15 -13.09
CA PRO A 336 -34.93 25.04 -13.73
C PRO A 336 -34.78 26.51 -13.36
N VAL A 337 -33.83 26.90 -12.50
CA VAL A 337 -33.60 28.31 -12.11
C VAL A 337 -33.08 29.13 -13.30
N ASN A 338 -32.43 28.49 -14.29
CA ASN A 338 -31.89 29.18 -15.46
C ASN A 338 -32.11 28.41 -16.79
N PRO A 339 -33.32 28.42 -17.37
CA PRO A 339 -33.64 27.67 -18.59
C PRO A 339 -32.83 28.07 -19.83
N GLN A 340 -32.35 29.33 -19.85
CA GLN A 340 -31.60 29.91 -20.97
C GLN A 340 -30.08 29.77 -20.83
N ALA A 341 -29.52 29.60 -19.62
CA ALA A 341 -28.11 29.34 -19.47
C ALA A 341 -27.77 27.93 -19.91
N SER A 342 -26.82 27.84 -20.85
CA SER A 342 -26.16 26.59 -21.23
C SER A 342 -25.48 25.92 -20.02
N LEU A 343 -25.14 26.70 -18.98
CA LEU A 343 -24.44 26.25 -17.77
C LEU A 343 -25.17 25.12 -17.04
N ASP A 344 -26.50 25.13 -16.86
CA ASP A 344 -27.19 24.05 -16.14
C ASP A 344 -27.16 22.69 -16.85
N LYS A 345 -26.98 22.71 -18.17
CA LYS A 345 -26.85 21.50 -18.98
C LYS A 345 -25.42 20.98 -18.99
N TRP A 346 -24.42 21.88 -18.96
CA TRP A 346 -23.00 21.53 -19.02
C TRP A 346 -22.36 21.38 -17.65
N PHE A 347 -22.92 21.98 -16.60
CA PHE A 347 -22.35 22.01 -15.26
C PHE A 347 -22.14 20.60 -14.68
N PRO A 348 -23.10 19.66 -14.73
CA PRO A 348 -22.85 18.30 -14.29
C PRO A 348 -21.70 17.63 -15.06
N PHE A 349 -21.56 17.92 -16.36
CA PHE A 349 -20.44 17.39 -17.15
C PHE A 349 -19.12 18.06 -16.79
N ALA A 350 -19.09 19.36 -16.51
CA ALA A 350 -17.89 20.09 -16.09
C ALA A 350 -17.41 19.59 -14.72
N VAL A 351 -18.31 19.48 -13.74
CA VAL A 351 -18.02 18.90 -12.43
C VAL A 351 -17.52 17.48 -12.58
N ALA A 352 -18.20 16.67 -13.39
CA ALA A 352 -17.79 15.30 -13.58
C ALA A 352 -16.45 15.17 -14.30
N ALA A 353 -16.11 16.06 -15.25
CA ALA A 353 -14.80 16.11 -15.89
C ALA A 353 -13.69 16.48 -14.89
N VAL A 354 -13.93 17.47 -14.02
CA VAL A 354 -12.99 17.83 -12.93
C VAL A 354 -12.81 16.63 -12.01
N MET A 355 -13.90 16.01 -11.54
CA MET A 355 -13.81 14.82 -10.70
C MET A 355 -13.11 13.66 -11.39
N ALA A 356 -13.38 13.41 -12.67
CA ALA A 356 -12.70 12.39 -13.46
C ALA A 356 -11.19 12.58 -13.46
N PHE A 357 -10.74 13.83 -13.63
CA PHE A 357 -9.32 14.17 -13.59
C PHE A 357 -8.67 13.79 -12.24
N TYR A 358 -9.40 13.92 -11.13
CA TYR A 358 -8.95 13.46 -9.80
C TYR A 358 -9.12 11.95 -9.57
N VAL A 359 -10.14 11.32 -10.17
CA VAL A 359 -10.39 9.87 -10.04
C VAL A 359 -9.27 9.08 -10.72
N ILE A 360 -8.78 9.50 -11.89
CA ILE A 360 -7.74 8.76 -12.65
C ILE A 360 -6.49 8.43 -11.81
N PRO A 361 -5.78 9.40 -11.18
CA PRO A 361 -4.61 9.09 -10.36
C PRO A 361 -4.97 8.32 -9.08
N SER A 362 -6.19 8.49 -8.54
CA SER A 362 -6.67 7.71 -7.39
C SER A 362 -6.97 6.25 -7.76
N TYR A 363 -7.48 6.00 -8.96
CA TYR A 363 -7.73 4.67 -9.50
C TYR A 363 -6.40 3.96 -9.79
N ASP A 364 -5.45 4.67 -10.39
CA ASP A 364 -4.09 4.22 -10.60
C ASP A 364 -3.40 3.84 -9.27
N ASP A 365 -3.63 4.61 -8.21
CA ASP A 365 -3.22 4.20 -6.86
C ASP A 365 -3.91 2.91 -6.41
N ALA A 366 -5.22 2.78 -6.57
CA ALA A 366 -5.93 1.54 -6.23
C ALA A 366 -5.35 0.31 -6.96
N ILE A 367 -5.01 0.42 -8.24
CA ILE A 367 -4.34 -0.66 -9.00
C ILE A 367 -2.96 -0.97 -8.41
N ARG A 368 -2.14 0.05 -8.14
CA ARG A 368 -0.80 -0.13 -7.53
C ARG A 368 -0.85 -0.74 -6.13
N GLN A 369 -1.86 -0.42 -5.33
CA GLN A 369 -2.00 -0.96 -3.97
C GLN A 369 -2.47 -2.43 -4.01
N ASN A 370 -3.39 -2.78 -4.91
CA ASN A 370 -3.97 -4.12 -4.96
C ASN A 370 -3.14 -5.12 -5.78
N THR A 371 -2.33 -4.66 -6.75
CA THR A 371 -1.50 -5.57 -7.57
C THR A 371 -0.48 -6.38 -6.76
N PRO A 372 0.30 -5.79 -5.82
CA PRO A 372 1.20 -6.56 -4.96
C PRO A 372 0.45 -7.59 -4.09
N LEU A 373 -0.73 -7.23 -3.58
CA LEU A 373 -1.59 -8.15 -2.81
C LEU A 373 -2.04 -9.33 -3.67
N HIS A 374 -2.45 -9.05 -4.90
CA HIS A 374 -2.83 -10.09 -5.87
C HIS A 374 -1.66 -11.02 -6.18
N ASN A 375 -0.45 -10.49 -6.33
CA ASN A 375 0.75 -11.31 -6.58
C ASN A 375 1.08 -12.22 -5.39
N VAL A 376 0.84 -11.77 -4.15
CA VAL A 376 0.99 -12.60 -2.94
C VAL A 376 -0.01 -13.76 -2.95
N ASP A 377 -1.29 -13.48 -3.19
CA ASP A 377 -2.34 -14.52 -3.29
C ASP A 377 -2.05 -15.51 -4.43
N TYR A 378 -1.69 -14.99 -5.60
CA TYR A 378 -1.26 -15.80 -6.74
C TYR A 378 -0.06 -16.69 -6.39
N THR A 379 0.94 -16.17 -5.69
CA THR A 379 2.12 -16.94 -5.26
C THR A 379 1.71 -18.09 -4.35
N ALA A 380 0.86 -17.83 -3.36
CA ALA A 380 0.36 -18.86 -2.46
C ALA A 380 -0.36 -19.97 -3.24
N GLN A 381 -1.26 -19.60 -4.15
CA GLN A 381 -1.99 -20.57 -4.98
C GLN A 381 -1.06 -21.42 -5.87
N GLN A 382 0.01 -20.84 -6.42
CA GLN A 382 0.98 -21.60 -7.21
C GLN A 382 1.81 -22.54 -6.35
N GLN A 383 2.23 -22.12 -5.15
CA GLN A 383 2.95 -23.00 -4.22
C GLN A 383 2.08 -24.17 -3.77
N ILE A 384 0.78 -23.96 -3.57
CA ILE A 384 -0.16 -25.03 -3.25
C ILE A 384 -0.28 -26.04 -4.39
N LYS A 385 -0.33 -25.57 -5.65
CA LYS A 385 -0.33 -26.47 -6.81
C LYS A 385 0.94 -27.31 -6.87
N GLN A 386 2.09 -26.72 -6.57
CA GLN A 386 3.37 -27.42 -6.52
C GLN A 386 3.42 -28.41 -5.34
N SER A 387 3.02 -28.00 -4.14
CA SER A 387 3.05 -28.85 -2.93
C SER A 387 2.19 -30.11 -3.09
N ARG A 388 1.04 -30.00 -3.77
CA ARG A 388 0.19 -31.15 -4.14
C ARG A 388 0.90 -32.14 -5.06
N GLN A 389 1.74 -31.69 -5.99
CA GLN A 389 2.50 -32.58 -6.88
C GLN A 389 3.56 -33.38 -6.13
N ILE A 390 4.21 -32.76 -5.14
CA ILE A 390 5.27 -33.36 -4.32
C ILE A 390 4.76 -33.95 -3.00
N LYS A 391 3.42 -34.03 -2.81
CA LYS A 391 2.73 -34.54 -1.60
C LYS A 391 3.20 -33.91 -0.29
N GLN A 392 3.60 -32.63 -0.32
CA GLN A 392 3.93 -31.87 0.89
C GLN A 392 2.65 -31.47 1.63
N LYS A 393 2.66 -31.63 2.96
CA LYS A 393 1.52 -31.31 3.83
C LYS A 393 1.58 -29.91 4.45
N PHE A 394 2.68 -29.18 4.28
CA PHE A 394 2.83 -27.82 4.77
C PHE A 394 3.35 -26.92 3.65
N ILE A 395 3.02 -25.63 3.73
CA ILE A 395 3.49 -24.63 2.78
C ILE A 395 3.99 -23.39 3.51
N ASP A 396 5.05 -22.80 2.96
CA ASP A 396 5.53 -21.48 3.35
C ASP A 396 5.10 -20.48 2.29
N THR A 397 4.38 -19.44 2.68
CA THR A 397 3.84 -18.42 1.78
C THR A 397 4.25 -17.02 2.26
N PRO A 398 4.38 -16.03 1.36
CA PRO A 398 4.69 -14.67 1.78
C PRO A 398 3.50 -14.07 2.55
N GLY A 399 3.80 -13.30 3.59
CA GLY A 399 2.78 -12.51 4.28
C GLY A 399 2.29 -11.35 3.41
N MET A 400 1.08 -10.85 3.69
CA MET A 400 0.59 -9.66 2.99
C MET A 400 1.38 -8.42 3.42
N PRO A 401 1.76 -7.54 2.46
CA PRO A 401 2.32 -6.25 2.82
C PRO A 401 1.24 -5.42 3.55
N PRO A 402 1.64 -4.65 4.58
CA PRO A 402 0.72 -3.77 5.28
C PRO A 402 0.25 -2.66 4.34
N VAL A 403 -1.03 -2.31 4.45
CA VAL A 403 -1.68 -1.30 3.64
C VAL A 403 -2.26 -0.20 4.52
N THR A 404 -2.28 1.02 3.98
CA THR A 404 -2.89 2.19 4.66
C THR A 404 -3.92 2.91 3.79
N SER A 405 -4.03 2.53 2.51
CA SER A 405 -4.98 3.10 1.58
C SER A 405 -6.36 2.47 1.76
N SER A 406 -7.41 3.30 1.82
CA SER A 406 -8.80 2.81 1.86
C SER A 406 -9.22 2.04 0.60
N TYR A 407 -8.43 2.12 -0.47
CA TYR A 407 -8.69 1.40 -1.71
C TYR A 407 -8.08 -0.01 -1.72
N ALA A 408 -7.25 -0.36 -0.72
CA ALA A 408 -6.74 -1.72 -0.56
C ALA A 408 -7.81 -2.62 0.06
N TYR A 409 -8.03 -3.81 -0.51
CA TYR A 409 -9.09 -4.71 -0.03
C TYR A 409 -8.77 -5.38 1.32
N THR A 410 -7.51 -5.37 1.75
CA THR A 410 -7.00 -6.00 2.98
C THR A 410 -6.93 -5.04 4.16
N LEU A 411 -7.35 -3.79 3.99
CA LEU A 411 -7.23 -2.78 5.02
C LEU A 411 -8.04 -3.18 6.26
N HIS A 412 -7.36 -3.33 7.40
CA HIS A 412 -7.91 -3.78 8.69
C HIS A 412 -8.47 -5.21 8.72
N GLU A 413 -8.19 -6.02 7.69
CA GLU A 413 -8.69 -7.39 7.60
C GLU A 413 -7.64 -8.42 8.03
N ALA A 414 -8.14 -9.54 8.54
CA ALA A 414 -7.30 -10.66 8.91
C ALA A 414 -6.69 -11.34 7.68
N TYR A 415 -5.40 -11.66 7.79
CA TYR A 415 -4.65 -12.46 6.82
C TYR A 415 -3.65 -13.35 7.56
N LEU A 416 -2.82 -14.10 6.84
CA LEU A 416 -1.77 -14.94 7.40
C LEU A 416 -0.86 -14.18 8.36
N ILE A 417 -0.66 -14.75 9.54
CA ILE A 417 0.16 -14.18 10.62
C ILE A 417 1.35 -15.11 10.88
N SER A 418 2.54 -14.53 11.08
CA SER A 418 3.74 -15.26 11.51
C SER A 418 3.62 -15.76 12.96
N GLY A 419 4.36 -16.81 13.30
CA GLY A 419 4.40 -17.35 14.67
C GLY A 419 3.94 -18.81 14.68
N LYS A 420 2.97 -19.13 15.55
CA LYS A 420 2.40 -20.47 15.70
C LYS A 420 1.16 -20.64 14.81
N PRO A 421 1.27 -21.17 13.58
CA PRO A 421 0.20 -21.20 12.59
C PRO A 421 -1.08 -21.90 13.09
N GLU A 422 -0.93 -22.95 13.90
CA GLU A 422 -2.02 -23.72 14.50
C GLU A 422 -2.85 -22.92 15.52
N LYS A 423 -2.32 -21.77 15.97
CA LYS A 423 -3.01 -20.83 16.86
C LYS A 423 -3.48 -19.57 16.12
N GLN A 424 -3.25 -19.46 14.83
CA GLN A 424 -3.69 -18.32 14.02
C GLN A 424 -4.95 -18.70 13.25
N TRP A 425 -6.04 -18.02 13.55
CA TRP A 425 -7.37 -18.33 12.99
C TRP A 425 -7.41 -18.35 11.46
N PHE A 426 -6.78 -17.38 10.80
CA PHE A 426 -6.75 -17.34 9.34
C PHE A 426 -5.88 -18.47 8.76
N ASN A 427 -4.72 -18.73 9.37
CA ASN A 427 -3.81 -19.78 8.89
C ASN A 427 -4.46 -21.16 8.99
N THR A 428 -5.20 -21.44 10.06
CA THR A 428 -5.90 -22.73 10.22
C THR A 428 -7.00 -22.91 9.18
N TRP A 429 -7.84 -21.90 8.93
CA TRP A 429 -8.86 -21.98 7.88
C TRP A 429 -8.29 -22.10 6.47
N MET A 430 -7.22 -21.35 6.17
CA MET A 430 -6.54 -21.47 4.89
C MET A 430 -5.92 -22.86 4.71
N ALA A 431 -5.32 -23.43 5.77
CA ALA A 431 -4.79 -24.79 5.74
C ALA A 431 -5.89 -25.82 5.47
N GLN A 432 -7.04 -25.72 6.15
CA GLN A 432 -8.20 -26.59 5.94
C GLN A 432 -8.73 -26.50 4.51
N TYR A 433 -8.90 -25.29 3.98
CA TYR A 433 -9.38 -25.08 2.61
C TYR A 433 -8.50 -25.76 1.56
N TYR A 434 -7.18 -25.71 1.74
CA TYR A 434 -6.24 -26.32 0.80
C TYR A 434 -5.90 -27.78 1.09
N ASN A 435 -6.43 -28.36 2.18
CA ASN A 435 -6.13 -29.69 2.69
C ASN A 435 -4.65 -29.86 3.08
N LEU A 436 -4.16 -28.96 3.94
CA LEU A 436 -2.80 -28.90 4.47
C LEU A 436 -2.82 -28.99 6.00
N ASP A 437 -1.73 -29.46 6.61
CA ASP A 437 -1.57 -29.49 8.07
C ASP A 437 -1.35 -28.07 8.62
N TYR A 438 -0.49 -27.27 7.96
CA TYR A 438 -0.20 -25.89 8.36
C TYR A 438 0.15 -25.00 7.15
N VAL A 439 -0.18 -23.70 7.27
CA VAL A 439 0.28 -22.64 6.36
C VAL A 439 1.10 -21.63 7.17
N ASN A 440 2.38 -21.51 6.81
CA ASN A 440 3.33 -20.61 7.46
C ASN A 440 3.56 -19.34 6.64
N VAL A 441 3.89 -18.28 7.36
CA VAL A 441 4.40 -17.04 6.76
C VAL A 441 5.92 -17.12 6.67
N ASP A 442 6.46 -17.15 5.47
CA ASP A 442 7.88 -16.97 5.19
C ASP A 442 8.09 -15.89 4.11
N ASN A 443 8.54 -14.72 4.54
CA ASN A 443 8.80 -13.60 3.64
C ASN A 443 10.07 -13.76 2.80
N ARG A 444 10.82 -14.87 2.94
CA ARG A 444 11.91 -15.25 2.03
C ARG A 444 11.39 -15.88 0.73
N VAL A 445 10.13 -16.31 0.71
CA VAL A 445 9.48 -16.86 -0.49
C VAL A 445 9.43 -15.79 -1.58
N ARG A 446 9.91 -16.15 -2.78
CA ARG A 446 9.90 -15.25 -3.93
C ARG A 446 8.47 -15.04 -4.43
N ILE A 447 8.01 -13.80 -4.38
CA ILE A 447 6.73 -13.38 -4.95
C ILE A 447 6.77 -13.58 -6.47
N GLN A 448 5.81 -14.35 -6.98
CA GLN A 448 5.54 -14.53 -8.40
C GLN A 448 4.60 -13.44 -8.89
N ILE A 449 4.88 -12.89 -10.07
CA ILE A 449 4.04 -11.87 -10.70
C ILE A 449 2.91 -12.57 -11.46
N ALA A 450 1.66 -12.28 -11.11
CA ALA A 450 0.50 -12.81 -11.81
C ALA A 450 0.48 -12.31 -13.27
N PRO A 451 0.17 -13.18 -14.24
CA PRO A 451 0.09 -12.79 -15.63
C PRO A 451 -1.07 -11.80 -15.84
N GLN A 452 -0.77 -10.63 -16.41
CA GLN A 452 -1.78 -9.62 -16.76
C GLN A 452 -1.99 -9.58 -18.26
N ASN A 453 -3.25 -9.67 -18.70
CA ASN A 453 -3.60 -9.51 -20.10
C ASN A 453 -3.63 -8.03 -20.47
N LYS A 454 -2.48 -7.49 -20.88
CA LYS A 454 -2.36 -6.08 -21.28
C LYS A 454 -3.13 -5.72 -22.55
N ASN A 455 -3.66 -6.70 -23.28
CA ASN A 455 -4.49 -6.48 -24.47
C ASN A 455 -5.99 -6.45 -24.15
N ALA A 456 -6.39 -6.76 -22.92
CA ALA A 456 -7.78 -6.69 -22.50
C ALA A 456 -8.30 -5.24 -22.51
N LEU A 457 -9.59 -5.10 -22.82
CA LEU A 457 -10.22 -3.79 -23.06
C LEU A 457 -10.18 -2.88 -21.82
N ASP A 458 -10.33 -3.45 -20.64
CA ASP A 458 -10.18 -2.78 -19.34
C ASP A 458 -8.77 -2.23 -19.13
N TRP A 459 -7.72 -2.99 -19.49
CA TRP A 459 -6.34 -2.53 -19.40
C TRP A 459 -6.03 -1.41 -20.39
N GLN A 460 -6.54 -1.53 -21.62
CA GLN A 460 -6.40 -0.47 -22.64
C GLN A 460 -7.12 0.80 -22.21
N LEU A 461 -8.32 0.70 -21.63
CA LEU A 461 -9.05 1.82 -21.07
C LEU A 461 -8.28 2.50 -19.93
N TYR A 462 -7.80 1.73 -18.94
CA TYR A 462 -6.99 2.23 -17.85
C TYR A 462 -5.72 2.96 -18.35
N ARG A 463 -4.99 2.36 -19.30
CA ARG A 463 -3.81 2.99 -19.93
C ARG A 463 -4.14 4.25 -20.71
N GLY A 464 -5.24 4.25 -21.45
CA GLY A 464 -5.71 5.42 -22.19
C GLY A 464 -5.99 6.61 -21.26
N LEU A 465 -6.71 6.35 -20.16
CA LEU A 465 -7.05 7.38 -19.16
C LEU A 465 -5.81 7.94 -18.45
N THR A 466 -4.90 7.07 -18.02
CA THR A 466 -3.65 7.48 -17.33
C THR A 466 -2.69 8.24 -18.26
N ASN A 467 -2.58 7.82 -19.52
CA ASN A 467 -1.81 8.55 -20.53
C ASN A 467 -2.42 9.93 -20.81
N PHE A 468 -3.74 10.02 -20.96
CA PHE A 468 -4.45 11.29 -21.14
C PHE A 468 -4.21 12.24 -19.96
N HIS A 469 -4.35 11.74 -18.73
CA HIS A 469 -4.08 12.52 -17.53
C HIS A 469 -2.63 13.02 -17.48
N THR A 470 -1.66 12.13 -17.70
CA THR A 470 -0.23 12.47 -17.68
C THR A 470 0.12 13.51 -18.76
N ALA A 471 -0.39 13.35 -19.98
CA ALA A 471 -0.20 14.32 -21.06
C ALA A 471 -0.77 15.69 -20.67
N THR A 472 -1.95 15.73 -20.06
CA THR A 472 -2.59 16.96 -19.60
C THR A 472 -1.78 17.65 -18.50
N VAL A 473 -1.29 16.91 -17.50
CA VAL A 473 -0.44 17.47 -16.42
C VAL A 473 0.86 18.04 -16.98
N ASN A 474 1.51 17.34 -17.91
CA ASN A 474 2.77 17.77 -18.53
C ASN A 474 2.60 19.04 -19.39
N LEU A 475 1.42 19.27 -19.98
CA LEU A 475 1.11 20.51 -20.70
C LEU A 475 1.00 21.71 -19.75
N VAL A 476 0.53 21.49 -18.51
CA VAL A 476 0.34 22.56 -17.51
C VAL A 476 1.63 22.82 -16.72
N HIS A 477 2.44 21.80 -16.46
CA HIS A 477 3.69 21.90 -15.71
C HIS A 477 4.91 21.67 -16.61
N LYS A 478 5.58 22.74 -17.07
CA LYS A 478 6.92 22.61 -17.66
C LYS A 478 7.87 22.02 -16.60
N PRO A 479 8.57 20.91 -16.85
CA PRO A 479 9.47 20.33 -15.87
C PRO A 479 10.57 21.32 -15.52
N LYS A 480 10.73 21.62 -14.22
CA LYS A 480 11.88 22.40 -13.73
C LYS A 480 13.15 21.61 -14.04
N THR A 481 14.00 22.16 -14.90
CA THR A 481 15.37 21.71 -15.12
C THR A 481 16.10 21.56 -13.79
N SER A 482 16.67 20.39 -13.54
CA SER A 482 17.47 20.07 -12.36
C SER A 482 18.64 21.05 -12.19
N VAL A 483 18.75 21.65 -11.00
CA VAL A 483 19.82 22.57 -10.61
C VAL A 483 21.17 21.82 -10.58
N ASN A 484 22.16 22.39 -11.28
CA ASN A 484 23.53 21.88 -11.36
C ASN A 484 24.31 22.25 -10.08
N ILE A 485 24.73 21.28 -9.27
CA ILE A 485 25.44 21.51 -8.00
C ILE A 485 26.96 21.54 -8.25
N GLY A 486 27.59 22.72 -8.13
CA GLY A 486 29.02 22.94 -8.38
C GLY A 486 29.99 22.44 -7.28
N ALA A 487 31.27 22.26 -7.64
CA ALA A 487 32.35 21.76 -6.77
C ALA A 487 32.86 22.78 -5.72
N ARG A 488 33.39 22.30 -4.58
CA ARG A 488 33.94 23.09 -3.45
C ARG A 488 35.35 22.63 -3.03
N THR A 489 36.08 23.45 -2.27
CA THR A 489 37.49 23.19 -1.85
C THR A 489 37.71 23.41 -0.35
N ALA A 490 38.55 22.61 0.31
CA ALA A 490 38.88 22.69 1.74
C ALA A 490 40.39 22.55 2.02
N LYS A 491 40.93 23.24 3.02
CA LYS A 491 42.37 23.19 3.42
C LYS A 491 42.60 22.32 4.66
N LEU A 492 43.64 21.50 4.66
CA LEU A 492 44.10 20.66 5.77
C LEU A 492 45.47 21.12 6.28
N LEU A 493 45.63 21.20 7.60
CA LEU A 493 46.85 21.66 8.30
C LEU A 493 47.42 20.52 9.17
N TYR A 494 48.66 20.09 8.94
CA TYR A 494 49.33 19.06 9.75
C TYR A 494 50.01 19.69 10.97
N VAL A 495 49.86 19.09 12.15
CA VAL A 495 50.38 19.61 13.41
C VAL A 495 51.11 18.54 14.24
N ASN A 496 52.12 18.93 15.01
CA ASN A 496 52.78 18.03 15.97
C ASN A 496 51.98 17.90 17.28
N GLN A 497 52.46 17.08 18.22
CA GLN A 497 51.83 16.92 19.55
C GLN A 497 51.80 18.23 20.38
N LYS A 498 52.59 19.25 20.02
CA LYS A 498 52.59 20.59 20.64
C LYS A 498 51.73 21.62 19.85
N ASN A 499 50.90 21.15 18.93
CA ASN A 499 49.95 21.94 18.12
C ASN A 499 50.59 22.96 17.15
N GLN A 500 51.87 22.81 16.84
CA GLN A 500 52.58 23.65 15.86
C GLN A 500 52.36 23.10 14.44
N ILE A 501 52.11 24.00 13.46
CA ILE A 501 51.85 23.62 12.07
C ILE A 501 53.14 23.17 11.41
N LEU A 502 53.16 21.91 10.95
CA LEU A 502 54.26 21.26 10.25
C LEU A 502 54.10 21.31 8.72
N GLY A 503 52.90 21.60 8.20
CA GLY A 503 52.62 21.70 6.76
C GLY A 503 51.13 21.85 6.42
N GLN A 504 50.77 22.09 5.15
CA GLN A 504 49.38 22.21 4.70
C GLN A 504 49.11 21.64 3.30
N THR A 505 47.87 21.23 3.02
CA THR A 505 47.42 20.75 1.70
C THR A 505 45.95 21.12 1.43
N THR A 506 45.50 21.10 0.17
CA THR A 506 44.13 21.46 -0.25
C THR A 506 43.45 20.33 -0.99
N ILE A 507 42.19 20.03 -0.63
CA ILE A 507 41.36 18.99 -1.25
C ILE A 507 40.11 19.60 -1.90
N LYS A 508 39.59 19.00 -2.98
CA LYS A 508 38.38 19.46 -3.70
C LYS A 508 37.32 18.34 -3.76
N GLY A 509 36.05 18.70 -3.63
CA GLY A 509 34.93 17.73 -3.67
C GLY A 509 33.56 18.39 -3.82
N LYS A 510 32.54 17.59 -4.13
CA LYS A 510 31.14 18.06 -4.27
C LYS A 510 30.48 18.16 -2.89
N ILE A 511 29.52 19.07 -2.72
CA ILE A 511 28.80 19.23 -1.45
C ILE A 511 28.14 17.90 -1.04
N GLY A 512 28.41 17.43 0.17
CA GLY A 512 27.95 16.15 0.71
C GLY A 512 28.82 14.94 0.36
N SER A 513 29.86 15.08 -0.47
CA SER A 513 30.84 14.02 -0.71
C SER A 513 31.84 13.92 0.44
N VAL A 514 32.34 12.69 0.68
CA VAL A 514 33.27 12.34 1.75
C VAL A 514 34.58 11.87 1.13
N THR A 515 35.72 12.42 1.57
CA THR A 515 37.07 12.04 1.11
C THR A 515 37.87 11.47 2.26
N ASP A 516 38.54 10.33 2.03
CA ASP A 516 39.48 9.74 2.98
C ASP A 516 40.78 10.57 3.00
N VAL A 517 41.14 11.07 4.18
CA VAL A 517 42.33 11.92 4.38
C VAL A 517 43.51 11.14 4.97
N SER A 518 43.34 9.84 5.25
CA SER A 518 44.39 8.97 5.85
C SER A 518 45.54 8.61 4.90
N GLN A 519 45.36 8.80 3.58
CA GLN A 519 46.38 8.49 2.58
C GLN A 519 47.24 9.68 2.17
N ILE A 520 47.03 10.86 2.76
CA ILE A 520 47.80 12.05 2.43
C ILE A 520 49.05 12.08 3.32
N ALA A 521 50.11 11.41 2.87
CA ALA A 521 51.33 11.15 3.62
C ALA A 521 52.19 12.41 3.85
N MET A 522 52.82 12.49 5.03
CA MET A 522 53.91 13.42 5.34
C MET A 522 55.19 12.60 5.58
N PRO A 523 56.26 12.75 4.76
CA PRO A 523 57.48 11.95 4.88
C PRO A 523 58.11 12.06 6.28
N GLY A 524 58.50 10.91 6.86
CA GLY A 524 59.16 10.85 8.18
C GLY A 524 58.22 10.82 9.39
N TYR A 525 56.91 10.92 9.19
CA TYR A 525 55.90 10.89 10.26
C TYR A 525 54.72 9.96 9.91
N VAL A 526 54.06 9.43 10.95
CA VAL A 526 52.87 8.57 10.89
C VAL A 526 51.70 9.31 11.54
N ILE A 527 50.51 9.28 10.95
CA ILE A 527 49.32 9.94 11.50
C ILE A 527 48.94 9.27 12.84
N ASP A 528 48.69 10.07 13.87
CA ASP A 528 48.23 9.58 15.18
C ASP A 528 46.86 8.89 15.01
N GLY A 529 46.76 7.62 15.41
CA GLY A 529 45.59 6.76 15.20
C GLY A 529 44.30 7.23 15.88
N SER A 530 44.35 8.29 16.68
CA SER A 530 43.20 8.97 17.28
C SER A 530 42.53 10.03 16.38
N ALA A 531 43.09 10.37 15.21
CA ALA A 531 42.55 11.41 14.32
C ALA A 531 41.56 10.87 13.25
N LEU A 532 40.50 11.66 12.99
CA LEU A 532 39.39 11.38 12.05
C LEU A 532 39.85 11.03 10.62
N ARG A 533 39.43 9.86 10.13
CA ARG A 533 39.79 9.26 8.83
C ARG A 533 39.12 9.92 7.60
N TYR A 534 38.04 10.68 7.77
CA TYR A 534 37.22 11.17 6.65
C TYR A 534 36.84 12.66 6.78
N TYR A 535 36.75 13.36 5.64
CA TYR A 535 36.33 14.76 5.55
C TYR A 535 35.11 14.94 4.62
N THR A 536 34.06 15.62 5.09
CA THR A 536 32.81 15.87 4.34
C THR A 536 32.72 17.33 3.89
N PHE A 537 32.52 17.57 2.59
CA PHE A 537 32.40 18.93 2.04
C PHE A 537 31.01 19.53 2.35
N THR A 538 30.99 20.69 3.02
CA THR A 538 29.74 21.41 3.37
C THR A 538 29.46 22.56 2.40
N ALA A 539 28.36 23.30 2.60
CA ALA A 539 28.00 24.46 1.75
C ALA A 539 28.78 25.75 2.08
N ALA A 540 29.59 25.77 3.14
CA ALA A 540 30.33 26.96 3.58
C ALA A 540 31.44 27.38 2.61
N LYS A 541 31.65 28.70 2.40
CA LYS A 541 32.61 29.24 1.40
C LYS A 541 34.08 29.01 1.75
N HIS A 542 34.45 28.94 3.03
CA HIS A 542 35.84 28.73 3.49
C HIS A 542 35.87 27.62 4.53
N GLN A 543 36.55 26.51 4.22
CA GLN A 543 36.57 25.32 5.07
C GLN A 543 38.03 24.90 5.38
N GLN A 544 38.38 24.77 6.66
CA GLN A 544 39.73 24.40 7.13
C GLN A 544 39.68 23.34 8.26
N ARG A 545 40.72 22.49 8.39
CA ARG A 545 40.82 21.43 9.43
C ARG A 545 42.29 21.11 9.81
N ARG A 546 42.57 20.68 11.05
CA ARG A 546 43.91 20.29 11.57
C ARG A 546 44.07 18.76 11.80
N ILE A 547 45.27 18.18 11.62
CA ILE A 547 45.59 16.72 11.71
C ILE A 547 46.93 16.46 12.45
N HIS A 548 47.01 15.49 13.39
CA HIS A 548 48.20 15.21 14.27
C HIS A 548 49.08 14.01 13.81
N VAL A 549 50.43 14.05 14.00
CA VAL A 549 51.43 13.03 13.50
C VAL A 549 52.63 12.68 14.45
N LEU A 550 53.31 11.51 14.28
CA LEU A 550 54.35 10.84 15.14
C LEU A 550 55.59 10.23 14.38
N PRO A 551 56.81 10.09 14.96
CA PRO A 551 58.02 9.49 14.30
C PRO A 551 58.25 7.95 14.56
N MET A 552 59.03 7.23 13.71
CA MET A 552 59.25 5.74 13.73
C MET A 552 60.62 5.24 14.31
N PRO A 553 60.74 4.06 14.99
CA PRO A 553 62.00 3.52 15.59
C PRO A 553 62.63 2.23 14.96
N VAL A 554 63.93 1.94 15.21
CA VAL A 554 64.77 0.82 14.66
C VAL A 554 65.53 0.05 15.78
N SER A 555 65.76 -1.28 15.68
CA SER A 555 66.48 -2.11 16.69
C SER A 555 67.65 -2.99 16.14
N LYS A 556 68.66 -3.28 16.99
CA LYS A 556 69.86 -4.13 16.78
C LYS A 556 70.08 -5.08 17.97
N GLY A 557 70.64 -6.29 17.78
CA GLY A 557 71.02 -7.23 18.86
C GLY A 557 72.18 -8.18 18.50
N ALA A 558 72.97 -8.57 19.51
CA ALA A 558 74.31 -9.20 19.46
C ALA A 558 74.36 -10.67 19.98
N ALA A 559 75.50 -11.38 19.78
CA ALA A 559 75.79 -12.81 20.08
C ALA A 559 76.76 -13.03 21.27
N PRO A 560 76.97 -14.28 21.80
CA PRO A 560 78.32 -14.93 21.72
C PRO A 560 78.48 -16.50 21.79
N LYS A 561 79.61 -17.01 21.19
CA LYS A 561 80.65 -18.08 21.49
C LYS A 561 80.35 -19.44 22.20
N HIS A 562 81.04 -20.60 22.06
CA HIS A 562 82.08 -21.25 21.19
C HIS A 562 82.13 -22.78 21.48
N GLU A 563 82.17 -23.64 20.46
CA GLU A 563 82.59 -25.07 20.46
C GLU A 563 83.08 -25.43 19.01
N MET A 564 83.63 -26.62 18.79
CA MET A 564 83.46 -27.47 17.58
C MET A 564 82.74 -27.06 16.28
N LEU A 565 82.89 -25.87 15.67
CA LEU A 565 81.96 -25.45 14.59
C LEU A 565 82.11 -26.29 13.30
N ARG A 566 81.03 -26.97 12.88
CA ARG A 566 80.91 -27.68 11.60
C ARG A 566 79.81 -27.08 10.75
N THR A 567 80.01 -27.07 9.43
CA THR A 567 79.02 -26.61 8.46
C THR A 567 78.30 -27.81 7.83
N ALA A 568 76.98 -27.84 7.89
CA ALA A 568 76.13 -28.73 7.12
C ALA A 568 75.33 -27.93 6.07
N GLN A 569 74.96 -28.55 4.97
CA GLN A 569 74.18 -27.92 3.90
C GLN A 569 72.74 -28.46 3.91
N LEU A 570 71.78 -27.59 4.23
CA LEU A 570 70.37 -27.89 4.01
C LEU A 570 70.04 -27.69 2.52
N LEU A 571 69.58 -28.76 1.87
CA LEU A 571 69.20 -28.79 0.47
C LEU A 571 67.69 -28.84 0.38
N TYR A 572 67.06 -27.76 -0.08
CA TYR A 572 65.62 -27.73 -0.29
C TYR A 572 65.31 -28.29 -1.67
N VAL A 573 64.51 -29.35 -1.73
CA VAL A 573 64.26 -30.14 -2.94
C VAL A 573 62.78 -30.11 -3.30
N ASP A 574 62.47 -29.74 -4.54
CA ASP A 574 61.10 -29.70 -5.04
C ASP A 574 60.59 -31.10 -5.46
N GLN A 575 59.32 -31.16 -5.90
CA GLN A 575 58.70 -32.40 -6.38
C GLN A 575 59.39 -33.00 -7.63
N GLY A 576 60.12 -32.18 -8.39
CA GLY A 576 60.90 -32.59 -9.57
C GLY A 576 62.33 -33.04 -9.26
N LYS A 577 62.69 -33.18 -7.97
CA LYS A 577 64.05 -33.50 -7.49
C LYS A 577 65.10 -32.41 -7.75
N HIS A 578 64.69 -31.19 -8.11
CA HIS A 578 65.61 -30.06 -8.27
C HIS A 578 65.89 -29.39 -6.93
N VAL A 579 67.15 -29.00 -6.70
CA VAL A 579 67.56 -28.26 -5.50
C VAL A 579 67.24 -26.78 -5.72
N VAL A 580 66.24 -26.24 -5.00
CA VAL A 580 65.74 -24.87 -5.15
C VAL A 580 66.45 -23.84 -4.26
N LYS A 581 67.10 -24.28 -3.16
CA LYS A 581 67.95 -23.45 -2.30
C LYS A 581 68.96 -24.34 -1.58
N ARG A 582 70.16 -23.80 -1.33
CA ARG A 582 71.17 -24.37 -0.44
C ARG A 582 71.38 -23.40 0.71
N GLU A 583 71.32 -23.90 1.93
CA GLU A 583 71.49 -23.10 3.13
C GLU A 583 72.56 -23.73 4.01
N PRO A 584 73.74 -23.08 4.16
CA PRO A 584 74.73 -23.53 5.11
C PRO A 584 74.22 -23.25 6.52
N ILE A 585 74.15 -24.29 7.34
CA ILE A 585 73.98 -24.17 8.79
C ILE A 585 75.30 -24.52 9.45
N THR A 586 75.68 -23.74 10.46
CA THR A 586 76.87 -23.98 11.25
C THR A 586 76.48 -24.20 12.69
N GLY A 587 77.04 -25.23 13.30
CA GLY A 587 76.85 -25.46 14.72
C GLY A 587 77.89 -26.43 15.23
N TYR A 588 77.84 -26.62 16.53
CA TYR A 588 78.85 -27.38 17.22
C TYR A 588 78.59 -28.87 17.08
N VAL A 589 79.63 -29.65 16.87
CA VAL A 589 79.54 -31.12 16.83
C VAL A 589 78.81 -31.64 18.07
N GLY A 590 77.75 -32.42 17.88
CA GLY A 590 76.88 -32.93 18.95
C GLY A 590 75.72 -32.00 19.31
N GLY A 591 75.76 -30.74 18.88
CA GLY A 591 74.68 -29.77 19.05
C GLY A 591 73.55 -30.00 18.04
N ASP A 592 72.32 -29.76 18.51
CA ASP A 592 71.13 -29.74 17.67
C ASP A 592 70.93 -28.35 17.06
N PHE A 593 70.65 -28.31 15.76
CA PHE A 593 70.12 -27.15 15.06
C PHE A 593 68.61 -27.31 14.89
N ASP A 594 67.84 -26.34 15.36
CA ASP A 594 66.40 -26.31 15.12
C ASP A 594 66.13 -25.95 13.65
N ILE A 595 65.58 -26.90 12.90
CA ILE A 595 65.13 -26.73 11.51
C ILE A 595 63.60 -26.72 11.40
N SER A 596 62.88 -26.58 12.53
CA SER A 596 61.41 -26.49 12.55
C SER A 596 60.88 -25.31 11.72
N ASN A 597 61.68 -24.25 11.61
CA ASN A 597 61.37 -23.04 10.83
C ASN A 597 62.03 -23.02 9.44
N ALA A 598 62.69 -24.12 9.03
CA ALA A 598 63.36 -24.20 7.74
C ALA A 598 62.35 -24.03 6.60
N SER A 599 62.51 -22.93 5.85
CA SER A 599 61.58 -22.50 4.84
C SER A 599 62.30 -21.83 3.66
N VAL A 600 61.69 -21.93 2.48
CA VAL A 600 62.17 -21.27 1.27
C VAL A 600 61.08 -20.37 0.73
N PRO A 601 61.38 -19.09 0.44
CA PRO A 601 60.42 -18.20 -0.21
C PRO A 601 59.82 -18.82 -1.47
N GLY A 602 58.49 -18.84 -1.56
CA GLY A 602 57.75 -19.41 -2.70
C GLY A 602 57.44 -20.90 -2.62
N TYR A 603 57.83 -21.58 -1.54
CA TYR A 603 57.52 -23.01 -1.31
C TYR A 603 57.03 -23.28 0.12
N THR A 604 56.20 -24.29 0.30
CA THR A 604 55.77 -24.86 1.58
C THR A 604 56.55 -26.14 1.90
N THR A 605 57.14 -26.21 3.09
CA THR A 605 57.89 -27.38 3.57
C THR A 605 56.93 -28.54 3.90
N ASP A 606 57.30 -29.76 3.53
CA ASP A 606 56.49 -30.96 3.82
C ASP A 606 56.42 -31.21 5.33
N ALA A 607 55.21 -31.45 5.85
CA ALA A 607 54.93 -31.64 7.27
C ALA A 607 55.69 -32.83 7.88
N LYS A 608 56.17 -33.78 7.07
CA LYS A 608 56.97 -34.93 7.53
C LYS A 608 58.47 -34.63 7.69
N THR A 609 58.91 -33.40 7.45
CA THR A 609 60.33 -33.03 7.58
C THR A 609 60.72 -33.02 9.07
N PRO A 610 61.82 -33.67 9.46
CA PRO A 610 62.38 -33.58 10.81
C PRO A 610 62.57 -32.13 11.25
N LYS A 611 62.25 -31.83 12.51
CA LYS A 611 62.32 -30.47 13.09
C LYS A 611 63.69 -30.12 13.66
N LYS A 612 64.62 -31.07 13.75
CA LYS A 612 65.96 -30.86 14.31
C LYS A 612 67.01 -31.57 13.45
N TYR A 613 68.21 -31.00 13.42
CA TYR A 613 69.38 -31.55 12.76
C TYR A 613 70.58 -31.55 13.72
N THR A 614 71.16 -32.70 14.02
CA THR A 614 72.32 -32.80 14.93
C THR A 614 73.62 -32.81 14.13
N PHE A 615 74.57 -31.93 14.47
CA PHE A 615 75.85 -31.85 13.77
C PHE A 615 76.77 -33.03 14.14
N THR A 616 77.34 -33.68 13.14
CA THR A 616 78.28 -34.79 13.33
C THR A 616 79.73 -34.33 13.11
N LYS A 617 80.71 -35.22 13.37
CA LYS A 617 82.15 -34.94 13.17
C LYS A 617 82.56 -34.84 11.69
N ALA A 618 81.68 -35.20 10.74
CA ALA A 618 82.00 -35.27 9.31
C ALA A 618 82.30 -33.89 8.68
N LYS A 619 83.27 -33.83 7.77
CA LYS A 619 83.69 -32.57 7.10
C LYS A 619 82.66 -32.03 6.10
N HIS A 620 81.88 -32.91 5.45
CA HIS A 620 80.83 -32.53 4.49
C HIS A 620 79.53 -33.24 4.87
N GLN A 621 78.52 -32.46 5.25
CA GLN A 621 77.24 -32.97 5.72
C GLN A 621 76.11 -32.30 4.93
N THR A 622 75.11 -33.07 4.50
CA THR A 622 73.97 -32.53 3.76
C THR A 622 72.66 -33.13 4.25
N PHE A 623 71.63 -32.31 4.41
CA PHE A 623 70.29 -32.76 4.78
C PHE A 623 69.26 -32.24 3.77
N ARG A 624 68.35 -33.10 3.30
CA ARG A 624 67.37 -32.75 2.26
C ARG A 624 66.00 -32.44 2.87
N ILE A 625 65.50 -31.24 2.59
CA ILE A 625 64.18 -30.76 3.01
C ILE A 625 63.26 -30.80 1.79
N LYS A 626 62.15 -31.53 1.86
CA LYS A 626 61.17 -31.60 0.76
C LYS A 626 60.25 -30.38 0.82
N VAL A 627 60.09 -29.69 -0.29
CA VAL A 627 59.24 -28.49 -0.40
C VAL A 627 58.30 -28.57 -1.60
N ARG A 628 57.12 -27.92 -1.53
CA ARG A 628 56.12 -27.84 -2.61
C ARG A 628 55.88 -26.38 -2.98
N LYS A 629 55.69 -26.07 -4.26
CA LYS A 629 55.50 -24.68 -4.69
C LYS A 629 54.20 -24.11 -4.12
N THR A 630 54.27 -22.97 -3.45
CA THR A 630 53.08 -22.33 -2.86
C THR A 630 52.21 -21.79 -4.00
N PRO A 631 50.91 -22.15 -4.09
CA PRO A 631 50.06 -21.68 -5.17
C PRO A 631 49.89 -20.17 -5.10
N VAL A 632 50.09 -19.49 -6.23
CA VAL A 632 49.82 -18.05 -6.35
C VAL A 632 48.31 -17.84 -6.29
N LEU A 633 47.85 -17.05 -5.32
CA LEU A 633 46.45 -16.71 -5.17
C LEU A 633 46.10 -15.53 -6.08
N GLY A 634 45.11 -15.72 -6.95
CA GLY A 634 44.44 -14.62 -7.64
C GLY A 634 43.46 -13.94 -6.68
N LYS A 635 43.40 -12.62 -6.73
CA LYS A 635 42.45 -11.81 -5.94
C LYS A 635 41.47 -11.14 -6.88
N ALA A 636 40.19 -11.20 -6.54
CA ALA A 636 39.14 -10.48 -7.24
C ALA A 636 38.10 -9.93 -6.24
N VAL A 637 37.29 -8.98 -6.69
CA VAL A 637 36.20 -8.40 -5.91
C VAL A 637 34.91 -8.51 -6.71
N ILE A 638 33.86 -9.00 -6.07
CA ILE A 638 32.50 -8.96 -6.60
C ILE A 638 31.90 -7.60 -6.24
N GLU A 639 31.44 -6.85 -7.24
CA GLU A 639 30.71 -5.59 -7.08
C GLU A 639 29.23 -5.81 -7.40
N TYR A 640 28.37 -5.66 -6.40
CA TYR A 640 26.92 -5.69 -6.58
C TYR A 640 26.45 -4.31 -7.03
N THR A 641 25.83 -4.22 -8.21
CA THR A 641 25.52 -2.96 -8.91
C THR A 641 24.05 -2.86 -9.31
N LEU A 642 23.46 -1.67 -9.12
CA LEU A 642 22.11 -1.36 -9.60
C LEU A 642 22.13 -1.00 -11.09
N ALA A 643 20.96 -1.00 -11.75
CA ALA A 643 20.80 -0.56 -13.14
C ALA A 643 21.31 0.88 -13.40
N SER A 644 21.33 1.72 -12.37
CA SER A 644 21.90 3.08 -12.40
C SER A 644 23.43 3.12 -12.40
N GLY A 645 24.12 1.98 -12.28
CA GLY A 645 25.57 1.87 -12.19
C GLY A 645 26.14 2.09 -10.78
N LYS A 646 25.29 2.33 -9.77
CA LYS A 646 25.70 2.50 -8.37
C LYS A 646 26.07 1.16 -7.73
N VAL A 647 27.27 1.07 -7.13
CA VAL A 647 27.71 -0.07 -6.33
C VAL A 647 27.04 -0.03 -4.95
N VAL A 648 26.39 -1.12 -4.56
CA VAL A 648 25.65 -1.24 -3.28
C VAL A 648 26.36 -2.11 -2.24
N ALA A 649 27.21 -3.03 -2.68
CA ALA A 649 28.05 -3.86 -1.81
C ALA A 649 29.24 -4.42 -2.60
N THR A 650 30.28 -4.83 -1.87
CA THR A 650 31.45 -5.51 -2.44
C THR A 650 31.85 -6.72 -1.61
N GLU A 651 32.23 -7.82 -2.27
CA GLU A 651 32.66 -9.06 -1.62
C GLU A 651 34.02 -9.49 -2.17
N PRO A 652 35.08 -9.55 -1.35
CA PRO A 652 36.40 -10.00 -1.80
C PRO A 652 36.43 -11.52 -1.93
N ILE A 653 36.95 -12.03 -3.05
CA ILE A 653 37.17 -13.45 -3.29
C ILE A 653 38.63 -13.73 -3.63
N ASN A 654 39.12 -14.90 -3.24
CA ASN A 654 40.45 -15.36 -3.58
C ASN A 654 40.44 -16.85 -3.94
N GLY A 655 41.42 -17.27 -4.73
CA GLY A 655 41.58 -18.65 -5.13
C GLY A 655 42.86 -18.89 -5.93
N PRO A 656 43.31 -20.14 -6.06
CA PRO A 656 44.47 -20.46 -6.87
C PRO A 656 44.30 -20.00 -8.32
N VAL A 657 45.30 -19.31 -8.87
CA VAL A 657 45.28 -18.87 -10.29
C VAL A 657 45.03 -20.07 -11.20
N GLY A 658 44.07 -19.93 -12.12
CA GLY A 658 43.64 -20.97 -13.06
C GLY A 658 42.42 -21.79 -12.63
N SER A 659 42.10 -21.81 -11.33
CA SER A 659 40.91 -22.51 -10.81
C SER A 659 39.60 -21.75 -11.11
N LYS A 660 38.47 -22.48 -11.18
CA LYS A 660 37.12 -21.92 -11.37
C LYS A 660 36.34 -21.94 -10.05
N MET A 661 35.58 -20.89 -9.80
CA MET A 661 34.67 -20.74 -8.65
C MET A 661 33.24 -20.49 -9.13
N SER A 662 32.28 -21.15 -8.49
CA SER A 662 30.84 -20.91 -8.71
C SER A 662 30.40 -19.64 -7.99
N LEU A 663 29.64 -18.79 -8.67
CA LEU A 663 29.04 -17.56 -8.13
C LEU A 663 27.51 -17.70 -7.95
N ALA A 664 26.96 -18.91 -8.08
CA ALA A 664 25.51 -19.14 -7.99
C ALA A 664 24.90 -18.77 -6.62
N GLY A 665 25.70 -18.78 -5.55
CA GLY A 665 25.29 -18.35 -4.21
C GLY A 665 25.61 -16.89 -3.87
N ALA A 666 26.18 -16.12 -4.80
CA ALA A 666 26.59 -14.74 -4.55
C ALA A 666 25.35 -13.83 -4.42
N ALA A 667 25.18 -13.25 -3.23
CA ALA A 667 24.07 -12.38 -2.88
C ALA A 667 24.52 -11.31 -1.89
N THR A 668 23.79 -10.19 -1.85
CA THR A 668 24.01 -9.13 -0.87
C THR A 668 22.72 -8.82 -0.12
N ALA A 669 22.82 -8.56 1.18
CA ALA A 669 21.68 -8.25 2.03
C ALA A 669 20.86 -7.08 1.46
N GLY A 670 19.54 -7.22 1.44
CA GLY A 670 18.62 -6.19 0.95
C GLY A 670 18.54 -6.04 -0.57
N TYR A 671 19.18 -6.89 -1.37
CA TYR A 671 19.06 -6.85 -2.83
C TYR A 671 18.86 -8.23 -3.44
N GLN A 672 18.10 -8.30 -4.53
CA GLN A 672 17.86 -9.52 -5.31
C GLN A 672 18.81 -9.60 -6.50
N THR A 673 19.55 -10.70 -6.63
CA THR A 673 20.46 -10.96 -7.77
C THR A 673 19.68 -11.24 -9.05
N LEU A 674 20.03 -10.54 -10.14
CA LEU A 674 19.35 -10.72 -11.44
C LEU A 674 19.82 -12.00 -12.16
N PRO A 675 18.95 -12.65 -12.96
CA PRO A 675 19.23 -13.93 -13.59
C PRO A 675 20.24 -13.87 -14.75
N ASN A 676 20.58 -12.68 -15.25
CA ASN A 676 21.51 -12.47 -16.37
C ASN A 676 22.99 -12.38 -15.94
N ASN A 677 23.28 -12.61 -14.65
CA ASN A 677 24.64 -12.55 -14.12
C ASN A 677 25.48 -13.77 -14.50
N LYS A 678 26.79 -13.58 -14.64
CA LYS A 678 27.73 -14.70 -14.88
C LYS A 678 27.90 -15.51 -13.61
N LEU A 679 27.61 -16.81 -13.68
CA LEU A 679 27.59 -17.71 -12.51
C LEU A 679 28.93 -18.44 -12.26
N THR A 680 29.99 -18.13 -13.01
CA THR A 680 31.29 -18.78 -12.85
C THR A 680 32.43 -17.79 -13.14
N TYR A 681 33.47 -17.84 -12.32
CA TYR A 681 34.67 -17.02 -12.47
C TYR A 681 35.95 -17.85 -12.45
N LYS A 682 36.96 -17.45 -13.24
CA LYS A 682 38.28 -18.10 -13.30
C LYS A 682 39.35 -17.14 -12.79
N PHE A 683 40.09 -17.54 -11.76
CA PHE A 683 41.13 -16.69 -11.16
C PHE A 683 42.32 -16.50 -12.12
N THR A 684 42.81 -15.26 -12.24
CA THR A 684 43.97 -14.90 -13.08
C THR A 684 45.04 -14.16 -12.29
N THR A 685 46.21 -13.94 -12.89
CA THR A 685 47.33 -13.20 -12.30
C THR A 685 47.16 -11.69 -12.28
N LYS A 686 46.09 -11.14 -12.88
CA LYS A 686 45.85 -9.69 -12.92
C LYS A 686 45.48 -9.14 -11.54
N GLN A 687 46.00 -7.97 -11.19
CA GLN A 687 45.61 -7.27 -9.96
C GLN A 687 44.31 -6.47 -10.14
N HIS A 688 43.55 -6.27 -9.05
CA HIS A 688 42.30 -5.49 -9.01
C HIS A 688 41.21 -5.94 -10.00
N GLN A 689 41.00 -7.25 -10.11
CA GLN A 689 39.92 -7.79 -10.94
C GLN A 689 38.56 -7.57 -10.29
N VAL A 690 37.62 -7.04 -11.05
CA VAL A 690 36.25 -6.73 -10.60
C VAL A 690 35.24 -7.55 -11.37
N ILE A 691 34.32 -8.19 -10.65
CA ILE A 691 33.22 -8.98 -11.19
C ILE A 691 31.92 -8.23 -10.88
N LYS A 692 31.19 -7.81 -11.91
CA LYS A 692 29.93 -7.09 -11.72
C LYS A 692 28.75 -8.04 -11.61
N MET A 693 28.00 -7.93 -10.52
CA MET A 693 26.74 -8.63 -10.28
C MET A 693 25.61 -7.60 -10.26
N ASN A 694 24.71 -7.67 -11.25
CA ASN A 694 23.56 -6.78 -11.30
C ASN A 694 22.51 -7.23 -10.28
N VAL A 695 22.03 -6.30 -9.47
CA VAL A 695 21.03 -6.55 -8.43
C VAL A 695 19.88 -5.54 -8.50
N LEU A 696 18.72 -5.90 -7.97
CA LEU A 696 17.56 -5.03 -7.76
C LEU A 696 17.34 -4.81 -6.26
N GLY A 697 16.86 -3.65 -5.83
CA GLY A 697 16.45 -3.43 -4.44
C GLY A 697 15.40 -4.45 -4.02
N ALA A 698 15.65 -5.18 -2.93
CA ALA A 698 14.62 -6.05 -2.38
C ALA A 698 13.54 -5.16 -1.75
N PRO A 699 12.25 -5.47 -1.97
CA PRO A 699 11.16 -4.75 -1.33
C PRO A 699 11.25 -4.92 0.18
N GLN A 700 11.30 -3.81 0.92
CA GLN A 700 11.38 -3.82 2.38
C GLN A 700 10.22 -3.04 2.99
N THR A 701 9.77 -3.54 4.14
CA THR A 701 8.77 -2.88 4.98
C THR A 701 9.44 -2.34 6.23
N ALA A 702 9.02 -1.16 6.67
CA ALA A 702 9.51 -0.60 7.91
C ALA A 702 8.43 0.16 8.68
N GLN A 703 8.42 0.00 10.00
CA GLN A 703 7.46 0.68 10.86
C GLN A 703 8.00 2.05 11.29
N LEU A 704 7.30 3.10 10.91
CA LEU A 704 7.41 4.43 11.48
C LEU A 704 6.55 4.50 12.74
N THR A 705 7.15 4.94 13.85
CA THR A 705 6.41 5.19 15.10
C THR A 705 6.26 6.69 15.27
N PHE A 706 5.03 7.20 15.18
CA PHE A 706 4.75 8.61 15.40
C PHE A 706 4.54 8.86 16.89
N VAL A 707 5.26 9.84 17.45
CA VAL A 707 5.14 10.24 18.85
C VAL A 707 4.76 11.70 18.96
N ASN A 708 3.93 12.03 19.95
CA ASN A 708 3.65 13.43 20.27
C ASN A 708 4.82 14.08 21.03
N ASN A 709 4.75 15.40 21.24
CA ASN A 709 5.74 16.15 22.03
C ASN A 709 5.91 15.65 23.49
N LYS A 710 5.02 14.78 23.99
CA LYS A 710 5.09 14.16 25.33
C LYS A 710 5.71 12.75 25.31
N GLY A 711 6.20 12.28 24.16
CA GLY A 711 6.77 10.94 24.00
C GLY A 711 5.73 9.82 23.88
N THR A 712 4.43 10.12 23.87
CA THR A 712 3.38 9.11 23.70
C THR A 712 3.29 8.70 22.23
N VAL A 713 3.26 7.39 21.96
CA VAL A 713 3.00 6.86 20.62
C VAL A 713 1.57 7.21 20.20
N VAL A 714 1.41 7.96 19.11
CA VAL A 714 0.11 8.38 18.58
C VAL A 714 -0.33 7.56 17.37
N ALA A 715 0.60 6.98 16.63
CA ALA A 715 0.31 6.07 15.53
C ALA A 715 1.55 5.25 15.18
N LYS A 716 1.34 4.09 14.55
CA LYS A 716 2.38 3.35 13.84
C LYS A 716 1.94 3.20 12.40
N GLN A 717 2.86 3.40 11.46
CA GLN A 717 2.59 3.22 10.04
C GLN A 717 3.72 2.42 9.43
N THR A 718 3.36 1.40 8.66
CA THR A 718 4.37 0.70 7.87
C THR A 718 4.52 1.38 6.52
N VAL A 719 5.76 1.66 6.15
CA VAL A 719 6.13 2.16 4.82
C VAL A 719 6.82 1.06 4.03
N TRP A 720 6.54 1.03 2.74
CA TRP A 720 7.16 0.13 1.78
C TRP A 720 8.04 0.94 0.84
N ALA A 721 9.26 0.49 0.62
CA ALA A 721 10.08 0.93 -0.51
C ALA A 721 11.15 -0.13 -0.82
N GLU A 722 11.75 -0.02 -2.00
CA GLU A 722 12.91 -0.83 -2.35
C GLU A 722 14.14 -0.39 -1.54
N THR A 723 14.99 -1.36 -1.20
CA THR A 723 16.22 -1.07 -0.46
C THR A 723 17.09 -0.07 -1.22
N GLY A 724 17.41 1.05 -0.58
CA GLY A 724 18.18 2.15 -1.18
C GLY A 724 17.34 3.36 -1.60
N ASP A 725 16.02 3.23 -1.70
CA ASP A 725 15.08 4.31 -2.01
C ASP A 725 14.68 5.12 -0.77
N SER A 726 14.29 6.38 -1.02
CA SER A 726 13.73 7.28 -0.02
C SER A 726 12.21 7.36 -0.18
N THR A 727 11.48 7.19 0.91
CA THR A 727 10.02 7.36 0.96
C THR A 727 9.64 8.59 1.79
N ASN A 728 8.60 9.32 1.37
CA ASN A 728 8.11 10.47 2.12
C ASN A 728 7.40 10.02 3.40
N ILE A 729 7.67 10.69 4.51
CA ILE A 729 6.93 10.49 5.76
C ILE A 729 5.61 11.25 5.67
N ILE A 730 4.51 10.51 5.68
CA ILE A 730 3.16 11.08 5.70
C ILE A 730 2.65 10.97 7.15
N PRO A 731 2.53 12.08 7.89
CA PRO A 731 2.00 12.01 9.25
C PRO A 731 0.51 11.62 9.23
N PRO A 732 0.00 10.96 10.30
CA PRO A 732 -1.41 10.63 10.40
C PRO A 732 -2.28 11.89 10.30
N ALA A 733 -3.49 11.79 9.76
CA ALA A 733 -4.34 12.94 9.40
C ALA A 733 -4.55 13.99 10.52
N LYS A 734 -4.57 13.56 11.79
CA LYS A 734 -4.72 14.44 12.97
C LYS A 734 -3.48 15.27 13.29
N PHE A 735 -2.34 14.90 12.72
CA PHE A 735 -1.05 15.43 13.12
C PHE A 735 -0.28 15.98 11.91
N LYS A 736 0.58 16.93 12.18
CA LYS A 736 1.60 17.43 11.26
C LYS A 736 2.96 17.02 11.79
N LEU A 737 3.95 16.89 10.92
CA LEU A 737 5.34 16.76 11.35
C LEU A 737 5.69 17.95 12.25
N ALA A 738 6.39 17.68 13.34
CA ALA A 738 6.90 18.74 14.20
C ALA A 738 7.96 19.58 13.46
N HIS A 739 8.19 20.80 13.94
CA HIS A 739 9.26 21.64 13.40
C HIS A 739 10.60 20.90 13.47
N ASN A 740 11.34 20.88 12.36
CA ASN A 740 12.64 20.21 12.18
C ASN A 740 12.62 18.66 12.09
N GLN A 741 11.46 18.03 11.96
CA GLN A 741 11.38 16.59 11.70
C GLN A 741 11.69 16.28 10.22
N VAL A 742 12.49 15.23 9.98
CA VAL A 742 12.80 14.75 8.62
C VAL A 742 11.51 14.31 7.93
N ASN A 743 11.35 14.69 6.67
CA ASN A 743 10.17 14.45 5.83
C ASN A 743 10.33 13.25 4.89
N GLN A 744 11.47 12.57 4.92
CA GLN A 744 11.75 11.34 4.18
C GLN A 744 12.50 10.34 5.05
N VAL A 745 12.27 9.05 4.80
CA VAL A 745 13.13 8.00 5.34
C VAL A 745 13.70 7.15 4.22
N LYS A 746 14.97 6.81 4.36
CA LYS A 746 15.68 5.92 3.45
C LYS A 746 15.76 4.52 4.03
N LEU A 747 15.36 3.52 3.25
CA LEU A 747 15.45 2.12 3.64
C LEU A 747 16.86 1.60 3.36
N THR A 748 17.54 1.11 4.40
CA THR A 748 18.88 0.53 4.30
C THR A 748 18.82 -0.99 4.30
N PRO A 749 19.87 -1.70 3.85
CA PRO A 749 19.93 -3.15 3.88
C PRO A 749 19.67 -3.80 5.24
N GLN A 750 19.92 -3.09 6.35
CA GLN A 750 19.66 -3.53 7.72
C GLN A 750 18.23 -3.25 8.21
N GLY A 751 17.35 -2.75 7.35
CA GLY A 751 16.06 -2.19 7.74
C GLY A 751 16.16 -0.74 8.20
N LEU A 752 15.00 -0.11 8.39
CA LEU A 752 14.91 1.30 8.72
C LEU A 752 15.43 1.51 10.16
N THR A 753 16.49 2.30 10.35
CA THR A 753 16.94 2.74 11.69
C THR A 753 15.73 3.29 12.45
N PRO A 754 15.45 2.89 13.71
CA PRO A 754 14.20 3.20 14.40
C PRO A 754 13.77 4.67 14.24
N ALA A 755 12.86 4.94 13.32
CA ALA A 755 12.44 6.30 12.99
C ALA A 755 11.23 6.64 13.85
N THR A 756 11.51 7.07 15.07
CA THR A 756 10.54 7.79 15.87
C THR A 756 10.29 9.15 15.22
N VAL A 757 9.08 9.37 14.72
CA VAL A 757 8.70 10.59 14.02
C VAL A 757 7.92 11.51 14.97
N LEU A 758 8.50 12.67 15.29
CA LEU A 758 7.83 13.64 16.14
C LEU A 758 6.69 14.34 15.37
N VAL A 759 5.50 14.35 15.96
CA VAL A 759 4.32 14.96 15.36
C VAL A 759 3.55 15.85 16.35
N GLN A 760 2.90 16.88 15.81
CA GLN A 760 2.09 17.84 16.55
C GLN A 760 0.62 17.77 16.11
N PRO A 761 -0.34 17.89 17.03
CA PRO A 761 -1.75 17.89 16.67
C PRO A 761 -2.07 19.08 15.76
N ARG A 762 -2.86 18.82 14.70
CA ARG A 762 -3.44 19.86 13.85
C ARG A 762 -4.64 20.45 14.55
N SER A 763 -4.87 21.76 14.38
CA SER A 763 -6.13 22.41 14.77
C SER A 763 -7.32 21.80 14.03
N PHE A 764 -8.54 21.97 14.53
CA PHE A 764 -9.75 21.51 13.86
C PHE A 764 -9.81 21.94 12.38
N LEU A 765 -9.56 23.23 12.12
CA LEU A 765 -9.50 23.78 10.77
C LEU A 765 -8.36 23.14 9.94
N GLY A 766 -7.20 22.90 10.57
CA GLY A 766 -6.06 22.25 9.92
C GLY A 766 -6.29 20.77 9.60
N GLN A 767 -7.13 20.06 10.38
CA GLN A 767 -7.56 18.69 10.07
C GLN A 767 -8.58 18.68 8.93
N PHE A 768 -9.50 19.65 8.90
CA PHE A 768 -10.49 19.80 7.85
C PHE A 768 -9.85 20.10 6.48
N VAL A 769 -8.91 21.05 6.42
CA VAL A 769 -8.18 21.41 5.17
C VAL A 769 -7.28 20.26 4.70
N HIS A 770 -6.69 19.50 5.62
CA HIS A 770 -5.82 18.38 5.26
C HIS A 770 -6.60 17.13 4.84
N ASN A 771 -7.87 17.02 5.23
CA ASN A 771 -8.78 16.05 4.64
C ASN A 771 -9.15 16.52 3.23
N THR A 772 -8.41 16.03 2.24
CA THR A 772 -8.57 16.39 0.83
C THR A 772 -10.01 16.18 0.34
N LYS A 773 -10.68 15.11 0.76
CA LYS A 773 -12.08 14.84 0.40
C LYS A 773 -13.02 15.90 0.98
N ALA A 774 -12.81 16.28 2.25
CA ALA A 774 -13.59 17.32 2.94
C ALA A 774 -13.48 18.69 2.28
N PHE A 775 -12.23 19.08 2.02
CA PHE A 775 -11.91 20.36 1.44
C PHE A 775 -12.52 20.50 0.04
N TRP A 776 -12.29 19.53 -0.85
CA TRP A 776 -12.73 19.66 -2.25
C TRP A 776 -14.25 19.57 -2.45
N ILE A 777 -14.95 18.72 -1.70
CA ILE A 777 -16.42 18.66 -1.78
C ILE A 777 -17.04 19.98 -1.30
N THR A 778 -16.52 20.54 -0.20
CA THR A 778 -17.02 21.80 0.36
C THR A 778 -16.71 22.99 -0.54
N ILE A 779 -15.46 23.11 -1.00
CA ILE A 779 -15.05 24.19 -1.92
C ILE A 779 -15.79 24.08 -3.25
N GLY A 780 -15.93 22.88 -3.82
CA GLY A 780 -16.70 22.67 -5.04
C GLY A 780 -18.16 23.09 -4.90
N THR A 781 -18.76 22.81 -3.74
CA THR A 781 -20.14 23.24 -3.43
C THR A 781 -20.26 24.75 -3.28
N LEU A 782 -19.31 25.40 -2.60
CA LEU A 782 -19.29 26.87 -2.46
C LEU A 782 -19.09 27.56 -3.81
N VAL A 783 -18.13 27.08 -4.62
CA VAL A 783 -17.89 27.60 -5.97
C VAL A 783 -19.16 27.46 -6.82
N PHE A 784 -19.84 26.31 -6.76
CA PHE A 784 -21.12 26.13 -7.44
C PHE A 784 -22.16 27.17 -7.02
N ILE A 785 -22.38 27.33 -5.71
CA ILE A 785 -23.35 28.30 -5.17
C ILE A 785 -23.01 29.73 -5.63
N ILE A 786 -21.73 30.13 -5.56
CA ILE A 786 -21.30 31.48 -5.96
C ILE A 786 -21.50 31.71 -7.46
N VAL A 787 -21.04 30.78 -8.30
CA VAL A 787 -21.18 30.87 -9.76
C VAL A 787 -22.65 30.97 -10.14
N ASP A 788 -23.50 30.17 -9.48
CA ASP A 788 -24.92 30.22 -9.77
C ASP A 788 -25.58 31.51 -9.29
N LEU A 789 -25.30 31.97 -8.07
CA LEU A 789 -25.83 33.26 -7.59
C LEU A 789 -25.44 34.41 -8.52
N ILE A 790 -24.19 34.43 -9.01
CA ILE A 790 -23.76 35.42 -10.01
C ILE A 790 -24.62 35.30 -11.28
N GLY A 791 -24.82 34.09 -11.79
CA GLY A 791 -25.69 33.84 -12.96
C GLY A 791 -27.13 34.34 -12.74
N PHE A 792 -27.70 34.04 -11.58
CA PHE A 792 -29.02 34.50 -11.16
C PHE A 792 -29.12 36.03 -11.13
N TYR A 793 -28.16 36.71 -10.49
CA TYR A 793 -28.12 38.18 -10.44
C TYR A 793 -27.93 38.81 -11.82
N CYS A 794 -27.07 38.23 -12.67
CA CYS A 794 -26.85 38.71 -14.03
C CYS A 794 -28.10 38.61 -14.91
N LEU A 795 -28.94 37.59 -14.72
CA LEU A 795 -30.21 37.46 -15.43
C LEU A 795 -31.26 38.43 -14.94
N LYS A 796 -31.41 38.55 -13.61
CA LYS A 796 -32.34 39.53 -13.03
C LYS A 796 -32.01 40.96 -13.45
N LYS A 797 -30.73 41.29 -13.66
CA LYS A 797 -30.30 42.60 -14.16
C LYS A 797 -30.58 42.81 -15.66
N ARG A 798 -30.73 41.73 -16.44
CA ARG A 798 -31.13 41.79 -17.86
C ARG A 798 -32.64 41.97 -18.03
N GLU A 799 -33.43 41.56 -17.05
CA GLU A 799 -34.84 41.96 -16.89
C GLU A 799 -34.90 43.41 -16.33
N LEU A 800 -34.46 44.39 -17.11
CA LEU A 800 -34.81 45.80 -16.91
C LEU A 800 -36.33 45.96 -17.10
N PRO A 801 -36.99 46.89 -16.38
CA PRO A 801 -38.44 47.03 -16.42
C PRO A 801 -38.89 47.35 -17.85
N LEU A 802 -39.98 46.72 -18.29
CA LEU A 802 -40.79 47.25 -19.38
C LEU A 802 -41.21 48.67 -18.96
N THR A 803 -40.54 49.68 -19.50
CA THR A 803 -41.07 51.05 -19.52
C THR A 803 -42.32 51.03 -20.41
N GLU A 804 -43.37 51.70 -19.97
CA GLU A 804 -44.70 51.85 -20.60
C GLU A 804 -44.69 52.43 -22.03
N GLU A 805 -43.53 52.56 -22.68
CA GLU A 805 -43.36 53.27 -23.96
C GLU A 805 -43.29 52.34 -25.18
N THR A 806 -43.79 51.10 -25.08
CA THR A 806 -43.88 50.16 -26.21
C THR A 806 -45.24 49.47 -26.29
N LEU A 807 -46.30 50.28 -26.21
CA LEU A 807 -47.61 49.97 -26.76
C LEU A 807 -47.94 51.04 -27.81
N ASP A 808 -47.40 50.83 -29.02
CA ASP A 808 -48.00 51.16 -30.32
C ASP A 808 -47.47 50.19 -31.37
#